data_AF-F4PMQ0-F1
#
_entry.id   AF-F4PMQ0-F1
#
_cell.length_a   1.000
_cell.length_b   1.000
_cell.length_c   1.000
_cell.angle_alpha   90.00
_cell.angle_beta   90.00
_cell.angle_gamma   90.00
#
_symmetry.space_group_name_H-M   'P 1'
#
loop_
_entity.id
_entity.type
_entity.pdbx_description
1 polymer ?
#
loop_
_entity_poly.entity_id
_entity_poly.type
_entity_poly.pdbx_seq_one_letter_code
_entity_poly.pdbx_strand_id
1 'polypeptide(L)'
;MNNKADINNLFKSLLHSSYIRTKIFNHVEIIHQRIISSDLLVLKSNQIVSLCECIKVNRSDLFIKHFDSVYQSMLSYSNEKEFSFNNKTFKQILNTIFQYDGHVELDYLLQRFGRIKMTVLRDGFIKPPINVFRLLIQHNYHLPEKNDNETDHAIFVDVLTRLAVFNGELEMFDRIFNDYFDHNSDKFSFYVDKRSFKGLINKLNNQQHTTNNNNNNNNNGDNNNQSKYYVIFYMVKKLLSFGVDLRSLLFIDALECDNNQEIIKWIRDSFDSKEQGNGTVEDFNQLFQHYLLFPIEKYATTNTLKLIEFNQLVSSSNRLSTRAAQFGNLDFLSYMYDMKQYQYLFEKTQLHDSLSGPHLECANFLMTIAVKEGYTKLQCWSIDPSIMSLDLVKRLVEIQCQMMSFSGLIESAIKSNQPETLEFILSLLKDENMEFFDSDEKFVIMSLALDDPVITEMLLDRFFSSEDRPPKTFTVEYIDKKICYAPLLSLFNKGHSIEFNPLEYYTSNPSIVSQKVVQLCLEHLSIERVPPWVILVSVNHPDFNDQGDYKLLKDTLSLINQYPEEDMQELQHDVLNEACRMGLVKVVECFGDWAWKFGDSLFRTAMEYKQTQMALFLGQAITTHFKEMDTNRLELILNYFYFIDDDQDFEMIWDVLQPLTSNSSYVSRAITYSRFKFSKRSSKTKTIDRFIKHYTRYYNSPEKDQFKMTPIRITNRDQSFDPFNIHHLYTNYRDCPVIDFSDFNVDKYYIQNNELGVIPFNK
;
A
#
# COMPACT_ATOMS: atom_id res chain seq x y z
N MET A 1 -36.09 1.52 -48.82
CA MET A 1 -36.50 2.00 -47.49
C MET A 1 -37.06 0.82 -46.70
N ASN A 2 -36.45 0.41 -45.57
CA ASN A 2 -37.12 -0.27 -44.42
C ASN A 2 -36.21 -0.75 -43.26
N ASN A 3 -34.88 -0.60 -43.29
CA ASN A 3 -34.02 -1.13 -42.20
C ASN A 3 -34.07 -0.40 -40.84
N LYS A 4 -34.55 0.86 -40.77
CA LYS A 4 -34.60 1.62 -39.50
C LYS A 4 -35.77 1.23 -38.58
N ALA A 5 -36.87 0.73 -39.16
CA ALA A 5 -38.04 0.32 -38.40
C ALA A 5 -37.80 -1.02 -37.67
N ASP A 6 -37.04 -1.92 -38.29
CA ASP A 6 -36.76 -3.26 -37.73
C ASP A 6 -35.83 -3.23 -36.52
N ILE A 7 -34.78 -2.40 -36.53
CA ILE A 7 -33.85 -2.30 -35.39
C ILE A 7 -34.55 -1.75 -34.13
N ASN A 8 -35.44 -0.77 -34.30
CA ASN A 8 -36.22 -0.20 -33.19
C ASN A 8 -37.23 -1.21 -32.62
N ASN A 9 -37.84 -2.03 -33.46
CA ASN A 9 -38.75 -3.08 -33.01
C ASN A 9 -38.00 -4.23 -32.33
N LEU A 10 -36.78 -4.55 -32.80
CA LEU A 10 -35.89 -5.52 -32.15
C LEU A 10 -35.41 -5.00 -30.79
N PHE A 11 -35.02 -3.74 -30.68
CA PHE A 11 -34.64 -3.12 -29.41
C PHE A 11 -35.82 -3.09 -28.42
N LYS A 12 -37.03 -2.74 -28.89
CA LYS A 12 -38.23 -2.78 -28.06
C LYS A 12 -38.57 -4.20 -27.59
N SER A 13 -38.45 -5.21 -28.45
CA SER A 13 -38.73 -6.60 -28.08
C SER A 13 -37.69 -7.15 -27.09
N LEU A 14 -36.42 -6.80 -27.25
CA LEU A 14 -35.35 -7.12 -26.31
C LEU A 14 -35.57 -6.47 -24.93
N LEU A 15 -36.02 -5.21 -24.88
CA LEU A 15 -36.34 -4.51 -23.64
C LEU A 15 -37.62 -5.03 -22.96
N HIS A 16 -38.58 -5.52 -23.74
CA HIS A 16 -39.82 -6.12 -23.22
C HIS A 16 -39.64 -7.54 -22.65
N SER A 17 -38.57 -8.25 -23.02
CA SER A 17 -38.22 -9.53 -22.40
C SER A 17 -37.81 -9.34 -20.93
N SER A 18 -38.59 -9.90 -20.00
CA SER A 18 -38.27 -9.80 -18.56
C SER A 18 -36.93 -10.47 -18.24
N TYR A 19 -36.63 -11.60 -18.88
CA TYR A 19 -35.38 -12.32 -18.70
C TYR A 19 -34.15 -11.49 -19.09
N ILE A 20 -34.19 -10.86 -20.28
CA ILE A 20 -33.09 -10.00 -20.76
C ILE A 20 -32.95 -8.77 -19.88
N ARG A 21 -34.08 -8.18 -19.47
CA ARG A 21 -34.10 -7.04 -18.55
C ARG A 21 -33.47 -7.37 -17.20
N THR A 22 -33.80 -8.52 -16.60
CA THR A 22 -33.19 -9.00 -15.36
C THR A 22 -31.69 -9.27 -15.54
N LYS A 23 -31.27 -9.88 -16.65
CA LYS A 23 -29.85 -10.08 -16.97
C LYS A 23 -29.11 -8.74 -17.11
N ILE A 24 -29.68 -7.77 -17.82
CA ILE A 24 -29.11 -6.42 -17.98
C ILE A 24 -28.99 -5.76 -16.61
N PHE A 25 -30.04 -5.78 -15.78
CA PHE A 25 -30.00 -5.16 -14.46
C PHE A 25 -29.03 -5.84 -13.51
N ASN A 26 -28.92 -7.17 -13.51
CA ASN A 26 -27.91 -7.88 -12.72
C ASN A 26 -26.48 -7.54 -13.19
N HIS A 27 -26.24 -7.41 -14.50
CA HIS A 27 -24.93 -6.99 -15.00
C HIS A 27 -24.61 -5.53 -14.65
N VAL A 28 -25.60 -4.63 -14.74
CA VAL A 28 -25.47 -3.24 -14.28
C VAL A 28 -25.20 -3.21 -12.78
N GLU A 29 -25.89 -4.02 -11.98
CA GLU A 29 -25.66 -4.12 -10.54
C GLU A 29 -24.25 -4.62 -10.22
N ILE A 30 -23.75 -5.66 -10.89
CA ILE A 30 -22.37 -6.15 -10.74
C ILE A 30 -21.36 -5.08 -11.16
N ILE A 31 -21.62 -4.33 -12.23
CA ILE A 31 -20.76 -3.22 -12.66
C ILE A 31 -20.76 -2.12 -11.60
N HIS A 32 -21.93 -1.74 -11.07
CA HIS A 32 -22.04 -0.75 -10.01
C HIS A 32 -21.32 -1.22 -8.74
N GLN A 33 -21.48 -2.48 -8.33
CA GLN A 33 -20.75 -3.05 -7.19
C GLN A 33 -19.24 -3.03 -7.40
N ARG A 34 -18.76 -3.39 -8.60
CA ARG A 34 -17.33 -3.33 -8.95
C ARG A 34 -16.79 -1.90 -8.93
N ILE A 35 -17.54 -0.93 -9.49
CA ILE A 35 -17.16 0.49 -9.50
C ILE A 35 -17.17 1.05 -8.06
N ILE A 36 -18.12 0.67 -7.21
CA ILE A 36 -18.21 1.09 -5.80
C ILE A 36 -17.09 0.45 -4.95
N SER A 37 -16.62 -0.75 -5.30
CA SER A 37 -15.53 -1.45 -4.59
C SER A 37 -14.13 -0.93 -4.92
N SER A 38 -13.93 -0.40 -6.12
CA SER A 38 -12.76 0.43 -6.45
C SER A 38 -12.97 1.82 -5.84
N ASP A 39 -11.95 2.48 -5.29
CA ASP A 39 -12.00 3.82 -4.68
C ASP A 39 -12.46 4.98 -5.62
N LEU A 40 -13.16 4.70 -6.72
CA LEU A 40 -13.82 5.63 -7.63
C LEU A 40 -15.13 6.17 -7.02
N LEU A 41 -15.15 7.49 -6.81
CA LEU A 41 -16.30 8.23 -6.28
C LEU A 41 -17.46 8.24 -7.28
N VAL A 42 -18.47 7.39 -7.09
CA VAL A 42 -19.76 7.52 -7.80
C VAL A 42 -20.73 8.30 -6.92
N LEU A 43 -20.88 9.59 -7.19
CA LEU A 43 -21.80 10.47 -6.48
C LEU A 43 -22.94 10.91 -7.40
N LYS A 44 -24.18 10.88 -6.88
CA LYS A 44 -25.31 11.55 -7.55
C LYS A 44 -25.10 13.07 -7.48
N SER A 45 -25.68 13.82 -8.41
CA SER A 45 -25.55 15.29 -8.45
C SER A 45 -25.91 15.97 -7.14
N ASN A 46 -26.97 15.51 -6.45
CA ASN A 46 -27.40 16.05 -5.16
C ASN A 46 -26.50 15.63 -3.98
N GLN A 47 -25.49 14.79 -4.22
CA GLN A 47 -24.53 14.35 -3.22
C GLN A 47 -23.19 15.07 -3.36
N ILE A 48 -23.01 15.93 -4.36
CA ILE A 48 -21.80 16.71 -4.59
C ILE A 48 -21.95 18.06 -3.87
N VAL A 49 -21.08 18.33 -2.92
CA VAL A 49 -21.19 19.49 -2.01
C VAL A 49 -20.02 20.47 -2.12
N SER A 50 -18.99 20.17 -2.91
CA SER A 50 -17.86 21.07 -3.15
C SER A 50 -17.37 21.05 -4.60
N LEU A 51 -16.67 22.12 -5.01
CA LEU A 51 -16.03 22.19 -6.33
C LEU A 51 -14.95 21.11 -6.52
N CYS A 52 -14.20 20.79 -5.48
CA CYS A 52 -13.19 19.74 -5.50
C CYS A 52 -13.82 18.37 -5.82
N GLU A 53 -15.04 18.11 -5.33
CA GLU A 53 -15.77 16.88 -5.66
C GLU A 53 -16.23 16.86 -7.11
N CYS A 54 -16.68 17.99 -7.66
CA CYS A 54 -17.01 18.09 -9.09
C CYS A 54 -15.83 17.62 -9.96
N ILE A 55 -14.61 18.06 -9.64
CA ILE A 55 -13.39 17.63 -10.37
C ILE A 55 -13.16 16.13 -10.19
N LYS A 56 -13.18 15.63 -8.94
CA LYS A 56 -12.92 14.21 -8.63
C LYS A 56 -13.89 13.24 -9.30
N VAL A 57 -15.13 13.66 -9.52
CA VAL A 57 -16.16 12.84 -10.19
C VAL A 57 -16.39 13.21 -11.66
N ASN A 58 -15.52 14.06 -12.24
CA ASN A 58 -15.58 14.52 -13.62
C ASN A 58 -16.95 15.15 -14.00
N ARG A 59 -17.47 16.02 -13.12
CA ARG A 59 -18.70 16.82 -13.31
C ARG A 59 -18.36 18.28 -13.54
N SER A 60 -17.62 18.54 -14.62
CA SER A 60 -17.20 19.89 -15.02
C SER A 60 -18.39 20.84 -15.25
N ASP A 61 -19.53 20.30 -15.68
CA ASP A 61 -20.78 21.06 -15.81
C ASP A 61 -21.24 21.67 -14.47
N LEU A 62 -21.19 20.88 -13.40
CA LEU A 62 -21.52 21.35 -12.05
C LEU A 62 -20.44 22.26 -11.48
N PHE A 63 -19.16 21.97 -11.76
CA PHE A 63 -18.07 22.87 -11.39
C PHE A 63 -18.31 24.28 -11.94
N ILE A 64 -18.51 24.39 -13.26
CA ILE A 64 -18.74 25.67 -13.95
C ILE A 64 -19.98 26.37 -13.40
N LYS A 65 -21.09 25.62 -13.24
CA LYS A 65 -22.35 26.16 -12.70
C LYS A 65 -22.18 26.80 -11.31
N HIS A 66 -21.38 26.18 -10.44
CA HIS A 66 -21.28 26.58 -9.04
C HIS A 66 -20.04 27.43 -8.73
N PHE A 67 -19.07 27.52 -9.64
CA PHE A 67 -17.82 28.23 -9.41
C PHE A 67 -18.05 29.67 -8.96
N ASP A 68 -18.90 30.42 -9.67
CA ASP A 68 -19.13 31.83 -9.40
C ASP A 68 -19.71 32.07 -8.02
N SER A 69 -20.57 31.18 -7.55
CA SER A 69 -21.14 31.26 -6.21
C SER A 69 -20.08 31.07 -5.12
N VAL A 70 -19.18 30.09 -5.30
CA VAL A 70 -18.08 29.82 -4.37
C VAL A 70 -17.03 30.94 -4.45
N TYR A 71 -16.78 31.47 -5.63
CA TYR A 71 -15.88 32.59 -5.86
C TYR A 71 -16.34 33.87 -5.13
N GLN A 72 -17.63 34.19 -5.19
CA GLN A 72 -18.19 35.31 -4.42
C GLN A 72 -18.03 35.10 -2.91
N SER A 73 -18.21 33.86 -2.43
CA SER A 73 -17.90 33.50 -1.05
C SER A 73 -16.43 33.76 -0.72
N MET A 74 -15.48 33.30 -1.56
CA MET A 74 -14.04 33.55 -1.36
C MET A 74 -13.71 35.04 -1.24
N LEU A 75 -14.31 35.90 -2.08
CA LEU A 75 -14.13 37.36 -2.04
C LEU A 75 -14.72 38.00 -0.78
N SER A 76 -15.92 37.57 -0.38
CA SER A 76 -16.60 38.13 0.79
C SER A 76 -15.84 37.89 2.10
N TYR A 77 -14.98 36.86 2.14
CA TYR A 77 -14.30 36.41 3.35
C TYR A 77 -12.83 36.82 3.46
N SER A 78 -12.19 37.26 2.37
CA SER A 78 -10.76 37.64 2.44
C SER A 78 -10.52 39.04 3.02
N ASN A 79 -11.55 39.86 3.28
CA ASN A 79 -11.43 41.31 3.54
C ASN A 79 -10.64 42.08 2.46
N GLU A 80 -10.22 41.40 1.39
CA GLU A 80 -9.49 41.96 0.27
C GLU A 80 -10.51 42.46 -0.76
N LYS A 81 -10.29 43.68 -1.29
CA LYS A 81 -11.12 44.20 -2.38
C LYS A 81 -10.85 43.49 -3.72
N GLU A 82 -9.79 42.70 -3.79
CA GLU A 82 -9.30 42.00 -4.98
C GLU A 82 -9.00 40.52 -4.68
N PHE A 83 -9.14 39.65 -5.67
CA PHE A 83 -8.90 38.22 -5.52
C PHE A 83 -7.41 37.90 -5.36
N SER A 84 -7.07 37.12 -4.33
CA SER A 84 -5.72 36.61 -4.12
C SER A 84 -5.58 35.15 -4.57
N PHE A 85 -4.69 34.89 -5.51
CA PHE A 85 -4.32 33.52 -5.92
C PHE A 85 -3.63 32.71 -4.80
N ASN A 86 -3.23 33.37 -3.70
CA ASN A 86 -2.71 32.69 -2.51
C ASN A 86 -3.80 32.18 -1.57
N ASN A 87 -5.09 32.38 -1.92
CA ASN A 87 -6.20 31.83 -1.17
C ASN A 87 -6.08 30.29 -1.07
N LYS A 88 -6.18 29.77 0.16
CA LYS A 88 -5.99 28.34 0.45
C LYS A 88 -7.00 27.45 -0.29
N THR A 89 -8.27 27.86 -0.38
CA THR A 89 -9.32 27.16 -1.13
C THR A 89 -8.99 27.09 -2.61
N PHE A 90 -8.52 28.20 -3.20
CA PHE A 90 -8.13 28.23 -4.61
C PHE A 90 -6.95 27.29 -4.90
N LYS A 91 -5.90 27.31 -4.05
CA LYS A 91 -4.79 26.36 -4.16
C LYS A 91 -5.26 24.91 -4.05
N GLN A 92 -6.22 24.62 -3.17
CA GLN A 92 -6.78 23.27 -3.03
C GLN A 92 -7.58 22.84 -4.28
N ILE A 93 -8.32 23.74 -4.90
CA ILE A 93 -9.00 23.49 -6.19
C ILE A 93 -7.97 23.18 -7.28
N LEU A 94 -6.92 24.00 -7.41
CA LEU A 94 -5.85 23.77 -8.39
C LEU A 94 -5.12 22.45 -8.16
N ASN A 95 -4.77 22.12 -6.91
CA ASN A 95 -4.17 20.83 -6.59
C ASN A 95 -5.08 19.66 -6.97
N THR A 96 -6.39 19.79 -6.75
CA THR A 96 -7.36 18.77 -7.13
C THR A 96 -7.46 18.63 -8.66
N ILE A 97 -7.46 19.75 -9.39
CA ILE A 97 -7.38 19.77 -10.86
C ILE A 97 -6.14 19.01 -11.35
N PHE A 98 -4.97 19.30 -10.77
CA PHE A 98 -3.72 18.64 -11.15
C PHE A 98 -3.65 17.19 -10.68
N GLN A 99 -4.41 16.77 -9.69
CA GLN A 99 -4.41 15.37 -9.27
C GLN A 99 -5.36 14.50 -10.11
N TYR A 100 -6.46 15.07 -10.60
CA TYR A 100 -7.57 14.33 -11.22
C TYR A 100 -7.83 14.68 -12.69
N ASP A 101 -6.84 15.29 -13.36
CA ASP A 101 -6.90 15.67 -14.79
C ASP A 101 -8.05 16.62 -15.15
N GLY A 102 -8.33 17.57 -14.24
CA GLY A 102 -9.39 18.59 -14.38
C GLY A 102 -9.08 19.69 -15.38
N HIS A 103 -8.65 19.32 -16.59
CA HIS A 103 -8.25 20.27 -17.63
C HIS A 103 -9.40 21.17 -18.09
N VAL A 104 -10.65 20.68 -18.10
CA VAL A 104 -11.83 21.51 -18.43
C VAL A 104 -12.04 22.60 -17.38
N GLU A 105 -11.92 22.23 -16.09
CA GLU A 105 -12.01 23.19 -15.00
C GLU A 105 -10.86 24.19 -15.04
N LEU A 106 -9.64 23.74 -15.34
CA LEU A 106 -8.51 24.65 -15.52
C LEU A 106 -8.75 25.65 -16.65
N ASP A 107 -9.24 25.19 -17.80
CA ASP A 107 -9.51 26.05 -18.95
C ASP A 107 -10.55 27.13 -18.60
N TYR A 108 -11.61 26.74 -17.88
CA TYR A 108 -12.59 27.69 -17.35
C TYR A 108 -11.93 28.74 -16.42
N LEU A 109 -11.04 28.31 -15.51
CA LEU A 109 -10.33 29.23 -14.63
C LEU A 109 -9.40 30.18 -15.39
N LEU A 110 -8.68 29.68 -16.40
CA LEU A 110 -7.82 30.50 -17.26
C LEU A 110 -8.64 31.51 -18.06
N GLN A 111 -9.76 31.11 -18.65
CA GLN A 111 -10.65 32.05 -19.34
C GLN A 111 -11.20 33.14 -18.41
N ARG A 112 -11.49 32.80 -17.15
CA ARG A 112 -12.05 33.73 -16.17
C ARG A 112 -11.03 34.70 -15.59
N PHE A 113 -9.84 34.22 -15.25
CA PHE A 113 -8.80 35.03 -14.61
C PHE A 113 -7.76 35.57 -15.60
N GLY A 114 -7.81 35.15 -16.86
CA GLY A 114 -6.75 35.34 -17.83
C GLY A 114 -5.57 34.41 -17.51
N ARG A 115 -4.51 34.97 -16.91
CA ARG A 115 -3.29 34.21 -16.59
C ARG A 115 -3.14 34.07 -15.08
N ILE A 116 -3.20 32.83 -14.60
CA ILE A 116 -2.86 32.48 -13.21
C ILE A 116 -1.34 32.54 -13.04
N LYS A 117 -0.85 33.16 -11.97
CA LYS A 117 0.59 33.30 -11.67
C LYS A 117 1.30 31.93 -11.63
N MET A 118 2.44 31.82 -12.30
CA MET A 118 3.21 30.55 -12.38
C MET A 118 3.63 30.00 -11.03
N THR A 119 3.96 30.87 -10.07
CA THR A 119 4.32 30.46 -8.70
C THR A 119 3.20 29.67 -8.03
N VAL A 120 1.94 30.03 -8.29
CA VAL A 120 0.75 29.36 -7.74
C VAL A 120 0.50 28.03 -8.45
N LEU A 121 0.70 27.97 -9.77
CA LEU A 121 0.62 26.72 -10.52
C LEU A 121 1.71 25.75 -10.05
N ARG A 122 2.97 26.21 -9.92
CA ARG A 122 4.13 25.42 -9.52
C ARG A 122 3.92 24.67 -8.20
N ASP A 123 3.33 25.31 -7.19
CA ASP A 123 3.09 24.72 -5.86
C ASP A 123 2.30 23.40 -5.93
N GLY A 124 1.44 23.21 -6.94
CA GLY A 124 0.66 21.99 -7.16
C GLY A 124 1.16 21.06 -8.27
N PHE A 125 2.16 21.48 -9.05
CA PHE A 125 2.49 20.91 -10.36
C PHE A 125 3.64 19.88 -10.30
N ILE A 126 3.59 18.95 -9.35
CA ILE A 126 4.67 17.97 -9.14
C ILE A 126 4.60 16.82 -10.17
N LYS A 127 3.39 16.36 -10.54
CA LYS A 127 3.12 15.32 -11.56
C LYS A 127 1.76 15.54 -12.24
N PRO A 128 1.60 16.60 -13.03
CA PRO A 128 0.33 16.90 -13.67
C PRO A 128 -0.02 15.85 -14.73
N PRO A 129 -1.31 15.51 -14.88
CA PRO A 129 -1.86 14.78 -15.99
C PRO A 129 -1.57 15.44 -17.33
N ILE A 130 -1.56 14.61 -18.37
CA ILE A 130 -1.15 15.03 -19.70
C ILE A 130 -2.05 16.15 -20.24
N ASN A 131 -3.37 16.09 -20.05
CA ASN A 131 -4.29 17.07 -20.64
C ASN A 131 -4.18 18.45 -19.97
N VAL A 132 -3.95 18.48 -18.66
CA VAL A 132 -3.59 19.72 -17.93
C VAL A 132 -2.30 20.33 -18.52
N PHE A 133 -1.28 19.50 -18.73
CA PHE A 133 -0.03 19.95 -19.35
C PHE A 133 -0.26 20.51 -20.77
N ARG A 134 -1.04 19.80 -21.61
CA ARG A 134 -1.41 20.24 -22.96
C ARG A 134 -2.05 21.62 -22.95
N LEU A 135 -2.99 21.83 -22.03
CA LEU A 135 -3.72 23.07 -21.91
C LEU A 135 -2.82 24.26 -21.55
N LEU A 136 -1.87 24.08 -20.63
CA LEU A 136 -0.95 25.17 -20.24
C LEU A 136 -0.08 25.63 -21.42
N ILE A 137 0.39 24.69 -22.26
CA ILE A 137 1.13 25.02 -23.48
C ILE A 137 0.23 25.75 -24.50
N GLN A 138 -1.04 25.34 -24.63
CA GLN A 138 -2.01 26.04 -25.48
C GLN A 138 -2.22 27.50 -25.05
N HIS A 139 -2.26 27.74 -23.74
CA HIS A 139 -2.36 29.08 -23.12
C HIS A 139 -1.01 29.82 -23.03
N ASN A 140 0.02 29.37 -23.76
CA ASN A 140 1.32 30.03 -23.89
C ASN A 140 2.06 30.26 -22.56
N TYR A 141 1.92 29.34 -21.61
CA TYR A 141 2.65 29.42 -20.34
C TYR A 141 4.16 29.21 -20.47
N HIS A 142 4.63 28.70 -21.62
CA HIS A 142 6.06 28.60 -21.91
C HIS A 142 6.67 29.91 -22.43
N LEU A 143 5.86 30.90 -22.83
CA LEU A 143 6.32 32.21 -23.31
C LEU A 143 6.40 33.24 -22.16
N PRO A 144 7.49 34.03 -22.08
CA PRO A 144 7.68 35.01 -21.02
C PRO A 144 6.69 36.18 -21.13
N GLU A 145 6.10 36.58 -20.02
CA GLU A 145 5.31 37.80 -19.92
C GLU A 145 6.11 38.94 -19.29
N LYS A 146 5.79 40.20 -19.62
CA LYS A 146 6.54 41.40 -19.17
C LYS A 146 6.71 41.54 -17.65
N ASN A 147 5.86 40.85 -16.87
CA ASN A 147 5.84 40.92 -15.41
C ASN A 147 6.25 39.60 -14.73
N ASP A 148 6.65 38.58 -15.51
CA ASP A 148 7.05 37.29 -14.95
C ASP A 148 8.46 37.40 -14.34
N ASN A 149 8.64 36.80 -13.16
CA ASN A 149 9.97 36.62 -12.59
C ASN A 149 10.74 35.62 -13.48
N GLU A 150 11.82 36.09 -14.11
CA GLU A 150 12.63 35.30 -15.05
C GLU A 150 13.05 33.94 -14.47
N THR A 151 13.41 33.89 -13.19
CA THR A 151 13.80 32.64 -12.52
C THR A 151 12.62 31.68 -12.36
N ASP A 152 11.45 32.18 -11.94
CA ASP A 152 10.26 31.33 -11.77
C ASP A 152 9.75 30.81 -13.11
N HIS A 153 9.83 31.65 -14.15
CA HIS A 153 9.52 31.28 -15.53
C HIS A 153 10.42 30.15 -16.01
N ALA A 154 11.74 30.31 -15.88
CA ALA A 154 12.71 29.30 -16.31
C ALA A 154 12.48 27.96 -15.62
N ILE A 155 12.23 27.96 -14.31
CA ILE A 155 11.89 26.76 -13.54
C ILE A 155 10.60 26.11 -14.06
N PHE A 156 9.57 26.92 -14.37
CA PHE A 156 8.30 26.39 -14.85
C PHE A 156 8.43 25.77 -16.25
N VAL A 157 9.13 26.43 -17.17
CA VAL A 157 9.43 25.89 -18.52
C VAL A 157 10.26 24.62 -18.44
N ASP A 158 11.22 24.54 -17.52
CA ASP A 158 11.98 23.31 -17.27
C ASP A 158 11.05 22.15 -16.85
N VAL A 159 10.08 22.38 -15.96
CA VAL A 159 9.08 21.36 -15.59
C VAL A 159 8.23 20.94 -16.79
N LEU A 160 7.77 21.90 -17.61
CA LEU A 160 6.98 21.63 -18.81
C LEU A 160 7.78 20.80 -19.83
N THR A 161 9.04 21.16 -20.06
CA THR A 161 9.95 20.45 -20.99
C THR A 161 10.17 19.02 -20.53
N ARG A 162 10.44 18.82 -19.23
CA ARG A 162 10.57 17.48 -18.64
C ARG A 162 9.33 16.64 -18.85
N LEU A 163 8.13 17.21 -18.64
CA LEU A 163 6.87 16.48 -18.88
C LEU A 163 6.72 16.07 -20.34
N ALA A 164 7.04 16.95 -21.29
CA ALA A 164 7.00 16.60 -22.71
C ALA A 164 7.93 15.43 -23.03
N VAL A 165 9.17 15.48 -22.53
CA VAL A 165 10.21 14.48 -22.76
C VAL A 165 9.83 13.12 -22.18
N PHE A 166 9.48 13.06 -20.89
CA PHE A 166 9.20 11.78 -20.21
C PHE A 166 7.85 11.17 -20.62
N ASN A 167 6.92 11.94 -21.20
CA ASN A 167 5.66 11.41 -21.74
C ASN A 167 5.72 11.09 -23.25
N GLY A 168 6.76 11.57 -23.96
CA GLY A 168 6.89 11.38 -25.40
C GLY A 168 6.02 12.32 -26.24
N GLU A 169 5.72 13.52 -25.74
CA GLU A 169 4.86 14.51 -26.43
C GLU A 169 5.70 15.40 -27.36
N LEU A 170 6.00 14.89 -28.55
CA LEU A 170 6.89 15.53 -29.53
C LEU A 170 6.45 16.96 -29.92
N GLU A 171 5.16 17.14 -30.25
CA GLU A 171 4.64 18.45 -30.68
C GLU A 171 4.80 19.53 -29.60
N MET A 172 4.59 19.15 -28.33
CA MET A 172 4.72 20.08 -27.21
C MET A 172 6.16 20.39 -26.90
N PHE A 173 7.01 19.36 -26.96
CA PHE A 173 8.44 19.55 -26.86
C PHE A 173 8.93 20.53 -27.92
N ASP A 174 8.58 20.33 -29.20
CA ASP A 174 9.00 21.22 -30.28
C ASP A 174 8.50 22.64 -30.13
N ARG A 175 7.25 22.82 -29.69
CA ARG A 175 6.70 24.14 -29.43
C ARG A 175 7.47 24.86 -28.32
N ILE A 176 7.66 24.22 -27.16
CA ILE A 176 8.44 24.80 -26.05
C ILE A 176 9.85 25.14 -26.53
N PHE A 177 10.46 24.23 -27.31
CA PHE A 177 11.80 24.37 -27.80
C PHE A 177 11.98 25.60 -28.70
N ASN A 178 11.16 25.71 -29.74
CA ASN A 178 11.26 26.79 -30.71
C ASN A 178 10.87 28.14 -30.08
N ASP A 179 9.91 28.14 -29.16
CA ASP A 179 9.36 29.35 -28.57
C ASP A 179 10.23 29.91 -27.41
N TYR A 180 10.99 29.06 -26.70
CA TYR A 180 11.75 29.45 -25.51
C TYR A 180 13.26 29.20 -25.61
N PHE A 181 13.67 28.01 -26.05
CA PHE A 181 15.08 27.60 -26.00
C PHE A 181 15.93 28.29 -27.07
N ASP A 182 15.42 28.46 -28.28
CA ASP A 182 16.11 29.16 -29.39
C ASP A 182 16.49 30.61 -29.04
N HIS A 183 15.91 31.18 -27.98
CA HIS A 183 16.12 32.57 -27.57
C HIS A 183 16.84 32.74 -26.22
N ASN A 184 17.05 31.65 -25.44
CA ASN A 184 17.51 31.72 -24.04
C ASN A 184 18.57 30.67 -23.67
N SER A 185 19.45 30.29 -24.61
CA SER A 185 20.42 29.18 -24.47
C SER A 185 21.29 29.20 -23.20
N ASP A 186 21.60 30.39 -22.67
CA ASP A 186 22.66 30.55 -21.66
C ASP A 186 22.16 30.47 -20.20
N LYS A 187 20.84 30.39 -19.97
CA LYS A 187 20.21 30.52 -18.63
C LYS A 187 19.59 29.24 -18.07
N PHE A 188 19.81 28.10 -18.71
CA PHE A 188 19.06 26.89 -18.40
C PHE A 188 19.81 25.93 -17.48
N SER A 189 19.26 25.66 -16.29
CA SER A 189 19.67 24.55 -15.44
C SER A 189 18.58 23.47 -15.46
N PHE A 190 18.79 22.44 -16.28
CA PHE A 190 17.95 21.24 -16.23
C PHE A 190 18.27 20.48 -14.96
N TYR A 191 17.54 20.75 -13.87
CA TYR A 191 17.69 19.97 -12.65
C TYR A 191 17.20 18.55 -12.92
N VAL A 192 18.14 17.61 -12.99
CA VAL A 192 17.89 16.17 -13.11
C VAL A 192 17.27 15.68 -11.79
N ASP A 193 15.97 15.89 -11.65
CA ASP A 193 15.15 15.27 -10.61
C ASP A 193 14.83 13.81 -11.01
N LYS A 194 14.36 13.01 -10.05
CA LYS A 194 14.09 11.55 -10.06
C LYS A 194 13.06 11.04 -11.08
N ARG A 195 12.86 11.71 -12.22
CA ARG A 195 11.97 11.27 -13.30
C ARG A 195 12.70 10.30 -14.24
N SER A 196 11.94 9.38 -14.81
CA SER A 196 12.47 8.21 -15.51
C SER A 196 11.79 8.02 -16.86
N PHE A 197 12.57 7.63 -17.87
CA PHE A 197 12.12 7.21 -19.20
C PHE A 197 11.42 5.85 -19.19
N LYS A 198 11.49 5.08 -18.10
CA LYS A 198 10.94 3.71 -18.00
C LYS A 198 9.49 3.60 -18.46
N GLY A 199 8.65 4.56 -18.07
CA GLY A 199 7.24 4.61 -18.49
C GLY A 199 7.07 4.76 -20.00
N LEU A 200 7.86 5.64 -20.62
CA LEU A 200 7.84 5.87 -22.07
C LEU A 200 8.42 4.68 -22.84
N ILE A 201 9.54 4.12 -22.39
CA ILE A 201 10.17 2.95 -23.01
C ILE A 201 9.19 1.78 -23.03
N ASN A 202 8.55 1.49 -21.89
CA ASN A 202 7.55 0.42 -21.80
C ASN A 202 6.30 0.69 -22.65
N LYS A 203 5.83 1.95 -22.71
CA LYS A 203 4.73 2.35 -23.61
C LYS A 203 5.08 2.05 -25.07
N LEU A 204 6.27 2.43 -25.53
CA LEU A 204 6.73 2.20 -26.90
C LEU A 204 6.94 0.70 -27.20
N ASN A 205 7.41 -0.08 -26.22
CA ASN A 205 7.51 -1.54 -26.33
C ASN A 205 6.14 -2.21 -26.51
N ASN A 206 5.13 -1.77 -25.76
CA ASN A 206 3.79 -2.38 -25.77
C ASN A 206 2.95 -2.00 -27.01
N GLN A 207 3.17 -0.82 -27.59
CA GLN A 207 2.45 -0.36 -28.79
C GLN A 207 2.71 -1.26 -30.02
N GLN A 208 3.84 -1.95 -30.08
CA GLN A 208 4.19 -2.85 -31.18
C GLN A 208 3.46 -4.20 -31.08
N HIS A 209 3.16 -4.68 -29.87
CA HIS A 209 2.42 -5.93 -29.65
C HIS A 209 0.94 -5.82 -30.00
N THR A 210 0.34 -4.63 -29.87
CA THR A 210 -1.07 -4.39 -30.18
C THR A 210 -1.34 -4.24 -31.68
N THR A 211 -0.36 -3.80 -32.47
CA THR A 211 -0.49 -3.70 -33.94
C THR A 211 -0.31 -5.05 -34.63
N ASN A 212 0.49 -5.96 -34.07
CA ASN A 212 0.73 -7.28 -34.66
C ASN A 212 -0.42 -8.29 -34.50
N ASN A 213 -1.39 -8.04 -33.62
CA ASN A 213 -2.50 -8.98 -33.38
C ASN A 213 -3.79 -8.64 -34.15
N ASN A 214 -3.83 -7.55 -34.93
CA ASN A 214 -5.09 -7.06 -35.49
C ASN A 214 -5.09 -6.67 -36.99
N ASN A 215 -4.06 -6.99 -37.77
CA ASN A 215 -4.07 -6.71 -39.20
C ASN A 215 -3.79 -7.96 -40.05
N ASN A 216 -4.88 -8.63 -40.39
CA ASN A 216 -4.98 -9.46 -41.58
C ASN A 216 -5.21 -8.54 -42.79
N ASN A 217 -4.35 -8.64 -43.81
CA ASN A 217 -4.47 -8.07 -45.16
C ASN A 217 -4.68 -6.54 -45.31
N ASN A 218 -3.57 -5.80 -45.40
CA ASN A 218 -3.39 -4.85 -46.50
C ASN A 218 -1.91 -4.50 -46.70
N ASN A 219 -1.30 -5.15 -47.68
CA ASN A 219 0.02 -4.82 -48.19
C ASN A 219 -0.03 -3.49 -48.94
N ASN A 220 0.44 -2.41 -48.31
CA ASN A 220 0.97 -1.22 -48.98
C ASN A 220 2.32 -0.85 -48.35
N GLY A 221 3.35 -1.59 -48.75
CA GLY A 221 4.48 -1.08 -49.53
C GLY A 221 5.31 0.15 -49.12
N ASP A 222 5.08 0.84 -48.00
CA ASP A 222 5.96 1.92 -47.54
C ASP A 222 6.59 1.58 -46.18
N ASN A 223 7.67 0.80 -46.25
CA ASN A 223 8.55 0.50 -45.12
C ASN A 223 9.33 1.76 -44.71
N ASN A 224 8.75 2.60 -43.86
CA ASN A 224 9.55 3.55 -43.08
C ASN A 224 10.28 2.75 -41.98
N ASN A 225 11.57 2.50 -42.21
CA ASN A 225 12.57 1.97 -41.25
C ASN A 225 12.82 2.92 -40.06
N GLN A 226 11.79 3.61 -39.57
CA GLN A 226 11.93 4.56 -38.47
C GLN A 226 11.92 3.79 -37.14
N SER A 227 12.96 3.99 -36.34
CA SER A 227 13.06 3.46 -34.98
C SER A 227 11.77 3.70 -34.19
N LYS A 228 11.29 2.70 -33.46
CA LYS A 228 10.17 2.90 -32.52
C LYS A 228 10.51 3.87 -31.40
N TYR A 229 11.79 4.08 -31.11
CA TYR A 229 12.29 5.04 -30.12
C TYR A 229 12.66 6.39 -30.72
N TYR A 230 12.33 6.65 -32.00
CA TYR A 230 12.65 7.90 -32.70
C TYR A 230 12.28 9.15 -31.88
N VAL A 231 11.13 9.15 -31.20
CA VAL A 231 10.68 10.28 -30.38
C VAL A 231 11.66 10.57 -29.24
N ILE A 232 12.15 9.52 -28.54
CA ILE A 232 13.18 9.67 -27.50
C ILE A 232 14.46 10.22 -28.10
N PHE A 233 14.95 9.62 -29.18
CA PHE A 233 16.20 9.99 -29.83
C PHE A 233 16.19 11.45 -30.30
N TYR A 234 15.07 11.87 -30.90
CA TYR A 234 14.87 13.24 -31.34
C TYR A 234 14.97 14.23 -30.18
N MET A 235 14.20 14.02 -29.10
CA MET A 235 14.15 14.94 -27.98
C MET A 235 15.48 15.01 -27.22
N VAL A 236 16.13 13.86 -26.99
CA VAL A 236 17.45 13.82 -26.33
C VAL A 236 18.51 14.50 -27.19
N LYS A 237 18.52 14.26 -28.52
CA LYS A 237 19.46 14.92 -29.44
C LYS A 237 19.28 16.44 -29.45
N LYS A 238 18.04 16.92 -29.46
CA LYS A 238 17.73 18.36 -29.46
C LYS A 238 18.12 19.03 -28.13
N LEU A 239 17.90 18.37 -27.00
CA LEU A 239 18.34 18.88 -25.69
C LEU A 239 19.87 18.89 -25.55
N LEU A 240 20.54 17.87 -26.10
CA LEU A 240 21.99 17.78 -26.10
C LEU A 240 22.64 18.97 -26.83
N SER A 241 22.07 19.46 -27.94
CA SER A 241 22.58 20.65 -28.64
C SER A 241 22.47 21.95 -27.83
N PHE A 242 21.78 21.94 -26.69
CA PHE A 242 21.64 23.05 -25.76
C PHE A 242 22.34 22.78 -24.41
N GLY A 243 23.23 21.79 -24.36
CA GLY A 243 24.03 21.47 -23.18
C GLY A 243 23.31 20.62 -22.12
N VAL A 244 22.14 20.05 -22.44
CA VAL A 244 21.38 19.16 -21.53
C VAL A 244 21.57 17.72 -21.96
N ASP A 245 22.50 17.01 -21.30
CA ASP A 245 22.78 15.61 -21.61
C ASP A 245 21.93 14.65 -20.76
N LEU A 246 20.93 14.02 -21.40
CA LEU A 246 20.05 13.02 -20.78
C LEU A 246 20.46 11.57 -21.07
N ARG A 247 21.59 11.36 -21.77
CA ARG A 247 21.98 10.01 -22.22
C ARG A 247 22.29 9.08 -21.05
N SER A 248 22.88 9.58 -19.97
CA SER A 248 23.15 8.78 -18.75
C SER A 248 21.87 8.29 -18.07
N LEU A 249 20.88 9.18 -17.92
CA LEU A 249 19.57 8.83 -17.34
C LEU A 249 18.83 7.83 -18.24
N LEU A 250 18.78 8.11 -19.55
CA LEU A 250 18.17 7.20 -20.52
C LEU A 250 18.85 5.83 -20.53
N PHE A 251 20.17 5.77 -20.35
CA PHE A 251 20.93 4.53 -20.27
C PHE A 251 20.50 3.67 -19.06
N ILE A 252 20.40 4.27 -17.87
CA ILE A 252 19.94 3.57 -16.65
C ILE A 252 18.53 3.04 -16.86
N ASP A 253 17.62 3.89 -17.30
CA ASP A 253 16.21 3.52 -17.48
C ASP A 253 16.03 2.46 -18.56
N ALA A 254 16.83 2.52 -19.62
CA ALA A 254 16.85 1.50 -20.66
C ALA A 254 17.34 0.16 -20.11
N LEU A 255 18.39 0.13 -19.28
CA LEU A 255 18.87 -1.10 -18.65
C LEU A 255 17.78 -1.80 -17.81
N GLU A 256 16.92 -1.04 -17.14
CA GLU A 256 15.82 -1.61 -16.35
C GLU A 256 14.61 -2.11 -17.16
N CYS A 257 14.62 -1.92 -18.48
CA CYS A 257 13.53 -2.29 -19.38
C CYS A 257 13.93 -3.43 -20.32
N ASP A 258 12.97 -4.24 -20.72
CA ASP A 258 13.16 -5.24 -21.76
C ASP A 258 13.29 -4.60 -23.15
N ASN A 259 13.91 -5.32 -24.10
CA ASN A 259 14.06 -4.91 -25.50
C ASN A 259 14.73 -3.54 -25.68
N ASN A 260 15.74 -3.25 -24.86
CA ASN A 260 16.41 -1.95 -24.75
C ASN A 260 17.61 -1.74 -25.70
N GLN A 261 18.00 -2.75 -26.48
CA GLN A 261 19.27 -2.77 -27.23
C GLN A 261 19.40 -1.63 -28.23
N GLU A 262 18.30 -1.26 -28.89
CA GLU A 262 18.30 -0.17 -29.85
C GLU A 262 18.58 1.19 -29.19
N ILE A 263 18.04 1.42 -27.98
CA ILE A 263 18.31 2.63 -27.20
C ILE A 263 19.79 2.67 -26.79
N ILE A 264 20.29 1.57 -26.23
CA ILE A 264 21.69 1.48 -25.80
C ILE A 264 22.65 1.71 -26.98
N LYS A 265 22.33 1.12 -28.15
CA LYS A 265 23.11 1.29 -29.37
C LYS A 265 23.12 2.75 -29.81
N TRP A 266 21.95 3.38 -29.84
CA TRP A 266 21.84 4.80 -30.20
C TRP A 266 22.64 5.69 -29.23
N ILE A 267 22.60 5.41 -27.93
CA ILE A 267 23.40 6.16 -26.93
C ILE A 267 24.87 6.04 -27.27
N ARG A 268 25.39 4.82 -27.48
CA ARG A 268 26.79 4.61 -27.88
C ARG A 268 27.12 5.37 -29.17
N ASP A 269 26.35 5.14 -30.24
CA ASP A 269 26.58 5.75 -31.55
C ASP A 269 26.54 7.29 -31.50
N SER A 270 25.80 7.87 -30.54
CA SER A 270 25.74 9.33 -30.36
C SER A 270 27.08 9.95 -29.94
N PHE A 271 27.95 9.21 -29.23
CA PHE A 271 29.29 9.69 -28.85
C PHE A 271 30.32 9.53 -29.97
N ASP A 272 30.10 8.61 -30.92
CA ASP A 272 30.98 8.38 -32.07
C ASP A 272 30.73 9.37 -33.23
N SER A 273 29.61 10.10 -33.19
CA SER A 273 29.20 10.97 -34.29
C SER A 273 30.05 12.26 -34.35
N LYS A 274 30.95 12.34 -35.35
CA LYS A 274 31.73 13.55 -35.68
C LYS A 274 30.86 14.81 -35.89
N GLU A 275 29.58 14.64 -36.20
CA GLU A 275 28.61 15.72 -36.41
C GLU A 275 28.22 16.47 -35.13
N GLN A 276 28.47 15.91 -33.94
CA GLN A 276 28.04 16.50 -32.65
C GLN A 276 29.16 17.24 -31.91
N GLY A 277 30.33 17.43 -32.53
CA GLY A 277 31.35 18.40 -32.14
C GLY A 277 32.13 18.14 -30.85
N ASN A 278 31.64 17.35 -29.90
CA ASN A 278 32.23 17.21 -28.55
C ASN A 278 32.24 15.77 -27.99
N GLY A 279 32.03 14.74 -28.81
CA GLY A 279 32.05 13.34 -28.37
C GLY A 279 33.30 12.61 -28.86
N THR A 280 34.14 12.19 -27.93
CA THR A 280 35.20 11.21 -28.14
C THR A 280 34.79 9.88 -27.51
N VAL A 281 35.43 8.78 -27.91
CA VAL A 281 35.32 7.48 -27.21
C VAL A 281 35.65 7.65 -25.71
N GLU A 282 36.53 8.60 -25.36
CA GLU A 282 36.82 8.97 -23.97
C GLU A 282 35.60 9.53 -23.23
N ASP A 283 34.72 10.30 -23.88
CA ASP A 283 33.52 10.88 -23.25
C ASP A 283 32.45 9.82 -22.98
N PHE A 284 32.30 8.84 -23.88
CA PHE A 284 31.47 7.65 -23.60
C PHE A 284 32.04 6.87 -22.41
N ASN A 285 33.36 6.70 -22.34
CA ASN A 285 34.00 6.00 -21.23
C ASN A 285 33.87 6.76 -19.90
N GLN A 286 33.89 8.10 -19.93
CA GLN A 286 33.69 8.95 -18.75
C GLN A 286 32.28 8.80 -18.15
N LEU A 287 31.26 8.50 -18.96
CA LEU A 287 29.89 8.22 -18.50
C LEU A 287 29.86 7.15 -17.39
N PHE A 288 30.80 6.19 -17.43
CA PHE A 288 30.84 5.03 -16.56
C PHE A 288 31.68 5.20 -15.29
N GLN A 289 32.35 6.33 -15.08
CA GLN A 289 33.42 6.41 -14.08
C GLN A 289 32.98 6.36 -12.61
N HIS A 290 31.72 6.62 -12.22
CA HIS A 290 31.32 6.48 -10.79
C HIS A 290 29.87 6.03 -10.48
N TYR A 291 28.88 6.18 -11.38
CA TYR A 291 27.46 5.93 -11.03
C TYR A 291 26.74 4.86 -11.86
N LEU A 292 27.29 4.45 -13.00
CA LEU A 292 26.62 3.51 -13.92
C LEU A 292 27.03 2.05 -13.77
N LEU A 293 28.11 1.75 -13.03
CA LEU A 293 28.57 0.38 -12.85
C LEU A 293 27.54 -0.48 -12.09
N PHE A 294 26.84 0.10 -11.11
CA PHE A 294 25.81 -0.61 -10.35
C PHE A 294 24.63 -1.06 -11.23
N PRO A 295 23.96 -0.18 -12.01
CA PRO A 295 22.91 -0.61 -12.94
C PRO A 295 23.38 -1.63 -13.97
N ILE A 296 24.63 -1.53 -14.45
CA ILE A 296 25.18 -2.49 -15.41
C ILE A 296 25.32 -3.88 -14.76
N GLU A 297 25.95 -3.98 -13.60
CA GLU A 297 26.08 -5.26 -12.89
C GLU A 297 24.70 -5.87 -12.60
N LYS A 298 23.71 -5.04 -12.29
CA LYS A 298 22.38 -5.51 -11.91
C LYS A 298 21.53 -5.97 -13.10
N TYR A 299 21.60 -5.29 -14.25
CA TYR A 299 20.61 -5.48 -15.33
C TYR A 299 21.20 -5.77 -16.72
N ALA A 300 22.50 -5.56 -16.94
CA ALA A 300 23.05 -5.69 -18.29
C ALA A 300 23.10 -7.15 -18.75
N THR A 301 22.54 -7.39 -19.94
CA THR A 301 22.62 -8.69 -20.65
C THR A 301 23.97 -8.85 -21.35
N THR A 302 24.30 -10.06 -21.78
CA THR A 302 25.52 -10.31 -22.58
C THR A 302 25.55 -9.47 -23.87
N ASN A 303 24.40 -9.27 -24.51
CA ASN A 303 24.30 -8.43 -25.71
C ASN A 303 24.59 -6.96 -25.38
N THR A 304 24.05 -6.46 -24.26
CA THR A 304 24.34 -5.11 -23.78
C THR A 304 25.83 -4.93 -23.51
N LEU A 305 26.47 -5.88 -22.83
CA LEU A 305 27.88 -5.80 -22.45
C LEU A 305 28.82 -5.81 -23.66
N LYS A 306 28.51 -6.62 -24.68
CA LYS A 306 29.19 -6.60 -25.98
C LYS A 306 28.98 -5.29 -26.71
N LEU A 307 27.74 -4.79 -26.70
CA LEU A 307 27.36 -3.56 -27.38
C LEU A 307 28.08 -2.34 -26.83
N ILE A 308 28.30 -2.24 -25.51
CA ILE A 308 29.02 -1.13 -24.89
C ILE A 308 30.54 -1.34 -24.82
N GLU A 309 31.05 -2.44 -25.39
CA GLU A 309 32.48 -2.82 -25.34
C GLU A 309 33.04 -2.75 -23.92
N PHE A 310 32.31 -3.36 -22.98
CA PHE A 310 32.58 -3.24 -21.54
C PHE A 310 34.02 -3.62 -21.16
N ASN A 311 34.67 -4.47 -21.95
CA ASN A 311 36.07 -4.85 -21.75
C ASN A 311 37.08 -3.71 -21.86
N GLN A 312 36.77 -2.68 -22.64
CA GLN A 312 37.61 -1.48 -22.78
C GLN A 312 37.33 -0.45 -21.69
N LEU A 313 36.17 -0.55 -21.01
CA LEU A 313 35.74 0.38 -19.96
C LEU A 313 36.36 0.08 -18.59
N VAL A 314 36.73 -1.17 -18.34
CA VAL A 314 37.25 -1.61 -17.03
C VAL A 314 38.76 -1.43 -16.97
N SER A 315 39.21 -0.25 -16.58
CA SER A 315 40.57 -0.05 -16.05
C SER A 315 40.73 -0.88 -14.76
N SER A 316 41.90 -1.49 -14.58
CA SER A 316 42.23 -2.60 -13.66
C SER A 316 42.06 -2.38 -12.13
N SER A 317 41.27 -1.41 -11.67
CA SER A 317 41.11 -1.06 -10.25
C SER A 317 39.69 -1.19 -9.68
N ASN A 318 38.66 -1.41 -10.50
CA ASN A 318 37.29 -1.51 -10.02
C ASN A 318 36.89 -2.97 -9.69
N ARG A 319 36.57 -3.22 -8.42
CA ARG A 319 36.16 -4.54 -7.92
C ARG A 319 34.69 -4.87 -8.29
N LEU A 320 34.44 -5.27 -9.53
CA LEU A 320 33.12 -5.55 -10.11
C LEU A 320 32.66 -7.01 -9.87
N SER A 321 31.35 -7.28 -9.96
CA SER A 321 30.62 -8.58 -9.91
C SER A 321 29.82 -8.89 -8.62
N THR A 322 30.08 -8.19 -7.53
CA THR A 322 29.36 -8.40 -6.25
C THR A 322 27.86 -8.12 -6.42
N ARG A 323 27.50 -7.08 -7.18
CA ARG A 323 26.08 -6.73 -7.37
C ARG A 323 25.41 -7.68 -8.35
N ALA A 324 26.13 -8.12 -9.38
CA ALA A 324 25.62 -9.13 -10.30
C ALA A 324 25.24 -10.43 -9.57
N ALA A 325 26.08 -10.90 -8.65
CA ALA A 325 25.79 -12.06 -7.80
C ALA A 325 24.59 -11.80 -6.87
N GLN A 326 24.59 -10.67 -6.16
CA GLN A 326 23.52 -10.29 -5.22
C GLN A 326 22.13 -10.17 -5.87
N PHE A 327 22.06 -9.79 -7.15
CA PHE A 327 20.80 -9.59 -7.89
C PHE A 327 20.53 -10.68 -8.93
N GLY A 328 21.34 -11.73 -9.00
CA GLY A 328 21.10 -12.87 -9.89
C GLY A 328 21.37 -12.61 -11.37
N ASN A 329 22.25 -11.66 -11.73
CA ASN A 329 22.57 -11.37 -13.12
C ASN A 329 23.65 -12.35 -13.67
N LEU A 330 23.20 -13.52 -14.11
CA LEU A 330 24.07 -14.57 -14.67
C LEU A 330 24.79 -14.14 -15.96
N ASP A 331 24.12 -13.34 -16.81
CA ASP A 331 24.69 -12.83 -18.06
C ASP A 331 25.98 -12.03 -17.81
N PHE A 332 25.96 -11.18 -16.78
CA PHE A 332 27.13 -10.38 -16.39
C PHE A 332 28.26 -11.25 -15.85
N LEU A 333 27.95 -12.20 -14.96
CA LEU A 333 28.95 -13.11 -14.40
C LEU A 333 29.60 -13.98 -15.50
N SER A 334 28.78 -14.48 -16.43
CA SER A 334 29.24 -15.27 -17.58
C SER A 334 30.15 -14.46 -18.50
N TYR A 335 29.77 -13.22 -18.79
CA TYR A 335 30.57 -12.32 -19.61
C TYR A 335 31.94 -11.98 -18.99
N MET A 336 31.97 -11.75 -17.67
CA MET A 336 33.24 -11.51 -16.94
C MET A 336 34.18 -12.73 -16.99
N TYR A 337 33.61 -13.94 -16.95
CA TYR A 337 34.38 -15.17 -17.11
C TYR A 337 34.97 -15.28 -18.52
N ASP A 338 34.16 -15.04 -19.56
CA ASP A 338 34.60 -15.09 -20.97
C ASP A 338 35.73 -14.08 -21.28
N MET A 339 35.73 -12.93 -20.61
CA MET A 339 36.78 -11.92 -20.72
C MET A 339 38.11 -12.29 -20.05
N LYS A 340 38.21 -13.46 -19.41
CA LYS A 340 39.37 -13.88 -18.60
C LYS A 340 39.67 -12.96 -17.42
N GLN A 341 38.69 -12.16 -16.98
CA GLN A 341 38.76 -11.31 -15.79
C GLN A 341 38.12 -12.00 -14.57
N TYR A 342 38.22 -13.33 -14.50
CA TYR A 342 37.51 -14.16 -13.53
C TYR A 342 38.13 -14.18 -12.13
N GLN A 343 39.34 -13.66 -11.94
CA GLN A 343 39.99 -13.63 -10.61
C GLN A 343 39.06 -12.97 -9.56
N TYR A 344 38.41 -11.87 -9.93
CA TYR A 344 37.49 -11.15 -9.06
C TYR A 344 36.20 -11.89 -8.73
N LEU A 345 35.78 -12.86 -9.55
CA LEU A 345 34.58 -13.68 -9.30
C LEU A 345 34.77 -14.59 -8.07
N PHE A 346 36.02 -14.81 -7.65
CA PHE A 346 36.39 -15.70 -6.55
C PHE A 346 37.15 -15.00 -5.41
N GLU A 347 37.53 -13.73 -5.58
CA GLU A 347 38.23 -12.95 -4.54
C GLU A 347 37.32 -12.44 -3.41
N LYS A 348 35.99 -12.45 -3.61
CA LYS A 348 35.01 -11.96 -2.60
C LYS A 348 33.89 -12.99 -2.35
N THR A 349 32.87 -12.53 -1.63
CA THR A 349 31.64 -13.24 -1.25
C THR A 349 30.66 -13.51 -2.41
N GLN A 350 31.02 -13.48 -3.71
CA GLN A 350 30.03 -13.61 -4.80
C GLN A 350 29.22 -14.91 -4.75
N LEU A 351 29.88 -16.04 -4.48
CA LEU A 351 29.18 -17.30 -4.30
C LEU A 351 28.22 -17.19 -3.11
N HIS A 352 28.66 -16.60 -2.00
CA HIS A 352 27.80 -16.36 -0.85
C HIS A 352 26.64 -15.40 -1.15
N ASP A 353 26.86 -14.31 -1.88
CA ASP A 353 25.82 -13.35 -2.26
C ASP A 353 24.78 -14.02 -3.15
N SER A 354 25.20 -14.93 -4.03
CA SER A 354 24.30 -15.75 -4.85
C SER A 354 23.55 -16.81 -4.03
N LEU A 355 24.22 -17.42 -3.06
CA LEU A 355 23.64 -18.45 -2.18
C LEU A 355 22.69 -17.86 -1.15
N SER A 356 22.98 -16.68 -0.60
CA SER A 356 22.16 -15.99 0.40
C SER A 356 20.95 -15.27 -0.20
N GLY A 357 20.91 -15.12 -1.53
CA GLY A 357 19.72 -14.75 -2.29
C GLY A 357 19.10 -15.95 -3.02
N PRO A 358 17.96 -15.78 -3.69
CA PRO A 358 17.26 -16.85 -4.41
C PRO A 358 17.89 -17.12 -5.80
N HIS A 359 19.22 -17.13 -5.92
CA HIS A 359 19.94 -17.09 -7.21
C HIS A 359 20.71 -18.38 -7.51
N LEU A 360 19.99 -19.50 -7.58
CA LEU A 360 20.56 -20.84 -7.80
C LEU A 360 21.40 -20.95 -9.08
N GLU A 361 20.98 -20.33 -10.17
CA GLU A 361 21.72 -20.39 -11.44
C GLU A 361 23.08 -19.70 -11.36
N CYS A 362 23.15 -18.53 -10.72
CA CYS A 362 24.42 -17.83 -10.45
C CYS A 362 25.34 -18.65 -9.55
N ALA A 363 24.80 -19.24 -8.47
CA ALA A 363 25.56 -20.10 -7.59
C ALA A 363 26.12 -21.32 -8.36
N ASN A 364 25.28 -21.99 -9.15
CA ASN A 364 25.69 -23.12 -9.99
C ASN A 364 26.78 -22.76 -10.99
N PHE A 365 26.64 -21.61 -11.64
CA PHE A 365 27.64 -21.10 -12.55
C PHE A 365 28.98 -20.88 -11.84
N LEU A 366 28.99 -20.11 -10.74
CA LEU A 366 30.18 -19.80 -9.94
C LEU A 366 30.89 -21.07 -9.43
N MET A 367 30.14 -22.08 -8.95
CA MET A 367 30.71 -23.36 -8.55
C MET A 367 31.37 -24.09 -9.72
N THR A 368 30.70 -24.12 -10.88
CA THR A 368 31.21 -24.82 -12.07
C THR A 368 32.51 -24.19 -12.58
N ILE A 369 32.56 -22.86 -12.64
CA ILE A 369 33.78 -22.17 -13.08
C ILE A 369 34.91 -22.27 -12.05
N ALA A 370 34.61 -22.31 -10.75
CA ALA A 370 35.63 -22.51 -9.71
C ALA A 370 36.34 -23.86 -9.85
N VAL A 371 35.57 -24.94 -10.07
CA VAL A 371 36.12 -26.28 -10.32
C VAL A 371 36.99 -26.30 -11.57
N LYS A 372 36.49 -25.69 -12.66
CA LYS A 372 37.18 -25.68 -13.94
C LYS A 372 38.52 -24.93 -13.89
N GLU A 373 38.58 -23.82 -13.17
CA GLU A 373 39.79 -22.99 -13.02
C GLU A 373 40.68 -23.39 -11.84
N GLY A 374 40.27 -24.41 -11.05
CA GLY A 374 41.06 -24.92 -9.92
C GLY A 374 41.08 -24.00 -8.69
N TYR A 375 40.06 -23.18 -8.47
CA TYR A 375 39.94 -22.35 -7.26
C TYR A 375 39.46 -23.18 -6.08
N THR A 376 40.19 -23.13 -4.97
CA THR A 376 39.96 -23.97 -3.78
C THR A 376 39.51 -23.20 -2.54
N LYS A 377 39.34 -21.87 -2.62
CA LYS A 377 38.99 -21.00 -1.47
C LYS A 377 37.61 -20.35 -1.65
N LEU A 378 36.59 -21.16 -1.88
CA LEU A 378 35.21 -20.70 -1.86
C LEU A 378 34.69 -20.66 -0.43
N GLN A 379 33.82 -19.70 -0.12
CA GLN A 379 33.24 -19.55 1.22
C GLN A 379 31.72 -19.50 1.15
N CYS A 380 31.08 -20.19 2.09
CA CYS A 380 29.63 -20.21 2.28
C CYS A 380 29.28 -20.00 3.75
N TRP A 381 28.42 -19.02 4.05
CA TRP A 381 27.91 -18.76 5.40
C TRP A 381 26.46 -19.23 5.59
N SER A 382 25.62 -19.05 4.57
CA SER A 382 24.21 -19.44 4.59
C SER A 382 23.71 -19.63 3.16
N ILE A 383 22.56 -20.29 3.03
CA ILE A 383 21.86 -20.53 1.77
C ILE A 383 20.42 -20.04 1.94
N ASP A 384 19.88 -19.32 0.97
CA ASP A 384 18.50 -18.88 0.99
C ASP A 384 17.57 -20.11 1.04
N PRO A 385 16.59 -20.16 1.98
CA PRO A 385 15.71 -21.32 2.12
C PRO A 385 14.97 -21.71 0.83
N SER A 386 14.75 -20.79 -0.12
CA SER A 386 14.06 -21.10 -1.38
C SER A 386 14.88 -21.90 -2.38
N ILE A 387 16.21 -21.93 -2.25
CA ILE A 387 17.12 -22.69 -3.12
C ILE A 387 17.86 -23.82 -2.39
N MET A 388 17.66 -23.95 -1.08
CA MET A 388 18.26 -25.00 -0.27
C MET A 388 17.81 -26.39 -0.76
N SER A 389 18.78 -27.27 -1.02
CA SER A 389 18.53 -28.66 -1.41
C SER A 389 19.74 -29.53 -1.09
N LEU A 390 19.50 -30.83 -0.92
CA LEU A 390 20.54 -31.81 -0.64
C LEU A 390 21.60 -31.83 -1.74
N ASP A 391 21.17 -31.76 -3.01
CA ASP A 391 22.06 -31.76 -4.17
C ASP A 391 22.97 -30.52 -4.20
N LEU A 392 22.42 -29.34 -3.86
CA LEU A 392 23.22 -28.11 -3.78
C LEU A 392 24.30 -28.22 -2.68
N VAL A 393 23.93 -28.69 -1.49
CA VAL A 393 24.86 -28.81 -0.37
C VAL A 393 25.93 -29.86 -0.65
N LYS A 394 25.57 -31.02 -1.23
CA LYS A 394 26.53 -32.05 -1.66
C LYS A 394 27.54 -31.49 -2.64
N ARG A 395 27.08 -30.74 -3.65
CA ARG A 395 27.97 -30.10 -4.63
C ARG A 395 28.92 -29.10 -3.99
N LEU A 396 28.44 -28.28 -3.03
CA LEU A 396 29.32 -27.37 -2.30
C LEU A 396 30.43 -28.11 -1.52
N VAL A 397 30.12 -29.28 -0.96
CA VAL A 397 31.11 -30.13 -0.28
C VAL A 397 32.09 -30.77 -1.27
N GLU A 398 31.59 -31.29 -2.39
CA GLU A 398 32.41 -31.90 -3.45
C GLU A 398 33.45 -30.93 -4.03
N ILE A 399 33.10 -29.65 -4.16
CA ILE A 399 34.03 -28.59 -4.62
C ILE A 399 34.94 -28.05 -3.51
N GLN A 400 34.93 -28.66 -2.33
CA GLN A 400 35.70 -28.24 -1.15
C GLN A 400 35.42 -26.78 -0.72
N CYS A 401 34.17 -26.32 -0.88
CA CYS A 401 33.77 -25.01 -0.38
C CYS A 401 33.92 -24.95 1.15
N GLN A 402 34.60 -23.92 1.65
CA GLN A 402 34.76 -23.69 3.07
C GLN A 402 33.44 -23.24 3.68
N MET A 403 32.83 -24.11 4.49
CA MET A 403 31.64 -23.77 5.27
C MET A 403 32.06 -22.92 6.47
N MET A 404 31.78 -21.61 6.38
CA MET A 404 32.19 -20.63 7.38
C MET A 404 31.25 -20.59 8.59
N SER A 405 30.00 -21.03 8.41
CA SER A 405 28.99 -21.09 9.48
C SER A 405 28.07 -22.28 9.25
N PHE A 406 28.24 -23.32 10.07
CA PHE A 406 27.29 -24.44 10.10
C PHE A 406 25.95 -24.01 10.68
N SER A 407 25.92 -23.06 11.60
CA SER A 407 24.68 -22.53 12.16
C SER A 407 23.79 -21.89 11.08
N GLY A 408 24.36 -21.07 10.20
CA GLY A 408 23.62 -20.48 9.08
C GLY A 408 23.04 -21.53 8.12
N LEU A 409 23.77 -22.63 7.87
CA LEU A 409 23.31 -23.74 7.04
C LEU A 409 22.19 -24.56 7.70
N ILE A 410 22.34 -24.89 8.99
CA ILE A 410 21.32 -25.60 9.77
C ILE A 410 20.03 -24.78 9.82
N GLU A 411 20.11 -23.48 10.13
CA GLU A 411 18.94 -22.59 10.12
C GLU A 411 18.23 -22.58 8.78
N SER A 412 18.99 -22.59 7.69
CA SER A 412 18.46 -22.55 6.33
C SER A 412 17.78 -23.87 5.95
N ALA A 413 18.33 -25.01 6.38
CA ALA A 413 17.73 -26.33 6.19
C ALA A 413 16.44 -26.51 7.00
N ILE A 414 16.40 -26.00 8.24
CA ILE A 414 15.18 -25.94 9.08
C ILE A 414 14.13 -25.06 8.39
N LYS A 415 14.47 -23.81 8.03
CA LYS A 415 13.53 -22.87 7.38
C LYS A 415 12.98 -23.37 6.04
N SER A 416 13.71 -24.24 5.33
CA SER A 416 13.28 -24.84 4.06
C SER A 416 12.55 -26.18 4.21
N ASN A 417 12.41 -26.68 5.46
CA ASN A 417 11.83 -27.98 5.79
C ASN A 417 12.44 -29.15 4.99
N GLN A 418 13.77 -29.25 4.98
CA GLN A 418 14.54 -30.25 4.23
C GLN A 418 15.28 -31.22 5.18
N PRO A 419 14.61 -32.25 5.74
CA PRO A 419 15.21 -33.14 6.74
C PRO A 419 16.43 -33.89 6.21
N GLU A 420 16.42 -34.41 4.97
CA GLU A 420 17.56 -35.13 4.40
C GLU A 420 18.76 -34.22 4.18
N THR A 421 18.51 -32.93 3.87
CA THR A 421 19.58 -31.93 3.74
C THR A 421 20.19 -31.61 5.09
N LEU A 422 19.36 -31.48 6.13
CA LEU A 422 19.81 -31.28 7.49
C LEU A 422 20.63 -32.48 7.99
N GLU A 423 20.19 -33.70 7.74
CA GLU A 423 20.91 -34.93 8.11
C GLU A 423 22.32 -34.93 7.52
N PHE A 424 22.42 -34.61 6.23
CA PHE A 424 23.71 -34.50 5.54
C PHE A 424 24.59 -33.41 6.17
N ILE A 425 24.06 -32.21 6.44
CA ILE A 425 24.83 -31.13 7.09
C ILE A 425 25.33 -31.57 8.48
N LEU A 426 24.48 -32.20 9.29
CA LEU A 426 24.84 -32.69 10.63
C LEU A 426 25.90 -33.79 10.58
N SER A 427 25.91 -34.62 9.52
CA SER A 427 26.94 -35.66 9.32
C SER A 427 28.34 -35.08 9.02
N LEU A 428 28.40 -33.84 8.51
CA LEU A 428 29.67 -33.14 8.24
C LEU A 428 30.28 -32.50 9.50
N LEU A 429 29.49 -32.36 10.57
CA LEU A 429 29.97 -31.86 11.85
C LEU A 429 30.84 -32.92 12.53
N LYS A 430 32.12 -32.61 12.73
CA LYS A 430 33.03 -33.40 13.57
C LYS A 430 32.76 -33.12 15.04
N ASP A 431 32.98 -34.10 15.92
CA ASP A 431 32.70 -33.99 17.36
C ASP A 431 33.46 -32.82 18.03
N GLU A 432 34.66 -32.48 17.54
CA GLU A 432 35.46 -31.34 18.02
C GLU A 432 34.83 -29.96 17.73
N ASN A 433 33.87 -29.87 16.79
CA ASN A 433 33.16 -28.63 16.46
C ASN A 433 31.90 -28.43 17.31
N MET A 434 31.48 -29.43 18.10
CA MET A 434 30.23 -29.40 18.87
C MET A 434 30.31 -28.53 20.14
N GLU A 435 31.51 -28.28 20.68
CA GLU A 435 31.70 -27.44 21.88
C GLU A 435 31.41 -25.94 21.66
N PHE A 436 31.19 -25.50 20.42
CA PHE A 436 31.06 -24.07 20.06
C PHE A 436 29.63 -23.60 19.77
N PHE A 437 28.61 -24.45 19.86
CA PHE A 437 27.24 -24.04 19.57
C PHE A 437 26.51 -23.59 20.85
N ASP A 438 26.62 -22.31 21.19
CA ASP A 438 25.65 -21.62 22.08
C ASP A 438 24.21 -21.59 21.47
N SER A 439 23.98 -22.25 20.34
CA SER A 439 22.79 -22.14 19.48
C SER A 439 22.01 -23.45 19.28
N ASP A 440 22.39 -24.57 19.91
CA ASP A 440 21.70 -25.86 19.72
C ASP A 440 20.22 -25.78 20.17
N GLU A 441 19.96 -25.06 21.25
CA GLU A 441 18.59 -24.81 21.74
C GLU A 441 17.77 -24.04 20.71
N LYS A 442 18.38 -23.02 20.09
CA LYS A 442 17.75 -22.19 19.06
C LYS A 442 17.26 -23.04 17.88
N PHE A 443 18.02 -24.04 17.45
CA PHE A 443 17.61 -24.91 16.34
C PHE A 443 16.38 -25.75 16.70
N VAL A 444 16.34 -26.31 17.92
CA VAL A 444 15.16 -27.05 18.39
C VAL A 444 13.95 -26.13 18.44
N ILE A 445 14.07 -24.94 19.03
CA ILE A 445 13.00 -23.95 19.08
C ILE A 445 12.51 -23.56 17.67
N MET A 446 13.43 -23.29 16.75
CA MET A 446 13.08 -22.98 15.34
C MET A 446 12.33 -24.13 14.66
N SER A 447 12.67 -25.39 14.96
CA SER A 447 11.99 -26.56 14.39
C SER A 447 10.55 -26.73 14.88
N LEU A 448 10.23 -26.25 16.09
CA LEU A 448 8.87 -26.29 16.62
C LEU A 448 7.88 -25.47 15.79
N ALA A 449 8.36 -24.55 14.95
CA ALA A 449 7.54 -23.76 14.05
C ALA A 449 7.12 -24.46 12.75
N LEU A 450 7.68 -25.65 12.47
CA LEU A 450 7.42 -26.43 11.27
C LEU A 450 6.37 -27.49 11.56
N ASP A 451 5.46 -27.79 10.64
CA ASP A 451 4.46 -28.86 10.83
C ASP A 451 5.03 -30.26 10.48
N ASP A 452 6.31 -30.48 10.80
CA ASP A 452 7.04 -31.72 10.53
C ASP A 452 7.92 -32.07 11.76
N PRO A 453 7.60 -33.15 12.50
CA PRO A 453 8.35 -33.53 13.70
C PRO A 453 9.72 -34.12 13.38
N VAL A 454 9.99 -34.56 12.14
CA VAL A 454 11.22 -35.29 11.79
C VAL A 454 12.46 -34.44 12.09
N ILE A 455 12.43 -33.16 11.74
CA ILE A 455 13.55 -32.24 12.00
C ILE A 455 13.78 -32.07 13.51
N THR A 456 12.72 -31.92 14.30
CA THR A 456 12.82 -31.80 15.77
C THR A 456 13.40 -33.07 16.37
N GLU A 457 12.94 -34.24 15.95
CA GLU A 457 13.47 -35.54 16.39
C GLU A 457 14.95 -35.68 16.09
N MET A 458 15.36 -35.35 14.86
CA MET A 458 16.76 -35.39 14.44
C MET A 458 17.65 -34.47 15.28
N LEU A 459 17.20 -33.25 15.58
CA LEU A 459 17.95 -32.31 16.39
C LEU A 459 18.06 -32.78 17.85
N LEU A 460 16.97 -33.30 18.42
CA LEU A 460 16.98 -33.90 19.76
C LEU A 460 17.92 -35.11 19.81
N ASP A 461 17.85 -35.98 18.81
CA ASP A 461 18.68 -37.18 18.74
C ASP A 461 20.16 -36.86 18.48
N ARG A 462 20.46 -35.74 17.83
CA ARG A 462 21.86 -35.34 17.55
C ARG A 462 22.50 -34.62 18.74
N PHE A 463 21.78 -33.71 19.38
CA PHE A 463 22.35 -32.80 20.37
C PHE A 463 22.02 -33.20 21.82
N PHE A 464 21.00 -34.03 22.05
CA PHE A 464 20.46 -34.29 23.39
C PHE A 464 20.25 -35.78 23.74
N SER A 465 20.69 -36.74 22.91
CA SER A 465 20.44 -38.19 23.09
C SER A 465 21.43 -38.96 23.97
N SER A 466 22.53 -38.36 24.44
CA SER A 466 23.53 -39.10 25.22
C SER A 466 22.93 -39.56 26.55
N GLU A 467 23.16 -40.84 26.93
CA GLU A 467 22.64 -41.44 28.18
C GLU A 467 22.97 -40.64 29.45
N ASP A 468 24.03 -39.83 29.42
CA ASP A 468 24.49 -38.99 30.53
C ASP A 468 23.86 -37.59 30.59
N ARG A 469 23.05 -37.18 29.59
CA ARG A 469 22.42 -35.85 29.56
C ARG A 469 20.98 -35.94 30.10
N PRO A 470 20.66 -35.23 31.20
CA PRO A 470 19.28 -35.19 31.69
C PRO A 470 18.37 -34.48 30.68
N PRO A 471 17.05 -34.76 30.70
CA PRO A 471 16.11 -34.04 29.88
C PRO A 471 16.21 -32.54 30.10
N LYS A 472 16.15 -31.80 28.98
CA LYS A 472 16.32 -30.35 28.95
C LYS A 472 14.98 -29.63 28.84
N THR A 473 14.88 -28.49 29.50
CA THR A 473 13.80 -27.52 29.31
C THR A 473 14.28 -26.46 28.32
N PHE A 474 13.54 -26.24 27.23
CA PHE A 474 13.86 -25.24 26.21
C PHE A 474 13.03 -23.97 26.43
N THR A 475 13.70 -22.82 26.44
CA THR A 475 13.03 -21.52 26.58
C THR A 475 12.48 -21.06 25.23
N VAL A 476 11.16 -20.89 25.15
CA VAL A 476 10.46 -20.35 23.98
C VAL A 476 10.24 -18.86 24.19
N GLU A 477 10.73 -18.04 23.25
CA GLU A 477 10.52 -16.60 23.29
C GLU A 477 9.18 -16.22 22.65
N TYR A 478 8.59 -15.10 23.09
CA TYR A 478 7.33 -14.58 22.55
C TYR A 478 7.39 -14.29 21.04
N ILE A 479 8.59 -13.98 20.51
CA ILE A 479 8.84 -13.65 19.10
C ILE A 479 8.95 -14.93 18.23
N ASP A 480 9.11 -16.11 18.84
CA ASP A 480 9.21 -17.36 18.11
C ASP A 480 7.87 -17.70 17.46
N LYS A 481 7.87 -17.57 16.13
CA LYS A 481 6.71 -17.76 15.28
C LYS A 481 6.05 -19.12 15.57
N LYS A 482 4.72 -19.11 15.73
CA LYS A 482 3.76 -20.24 15.70
C LYS A 482 4.35 -21.61 16.09
N ILE A 483 4.07 -22.11 17.29
CA ILE A 483 4.39 -23.49 17.68
C ILE A 483 3.39 -24.48 17.02
N CYS A 484 3.91 -25.55 16.41
CA CYS A 484 3.14 -26.62 15.80
C CYS A 484 3.01 -27.84 16.74
N TYR A 485 1.89 -28.55 16.64
CA TYR A 485 1.53 -29.65 17.55
C TYR A 485 2.46 -30.86 17.44
N ALA A 486 2.71 -31.36 16.22
CA ALA A 486 3.46 -32.60 16.02
C ALA A 486 4.93 -32.52 16.51
N PRO A 487 5.71 -31.47 16.20
CA PRO A 487 7.05 -31.30 16.77
C PRO A 487 7.06 -31.22 18.30
N LEU A 488 6.12 -30.47 18.87
CA LEU A 488 6.04 -30.29 20.32
C LEU A 488 5.71 -31.61 21.03
N LEU A 489 4.80 -32.40 20.46
CA LEU A 489 4.48 -33.74 20.96
C LEU A 489 5.72 -34.64 20.94
N SER A 490 6.50 -34.58 19.86
CA SER A 490 7.73 -35.36 19.77
C SER A 490 8.78 -34.95 20.81
N LEU A 491 8.93 -33.64 21.03
CA LEU A 491 9.78 -33.08 22.09
C LEU A 491 9.39 -33.63 23.48
N PHE A 492 8.10 -33.61 23.82
CA PHE A 492 7.62 -34.17 25.09
C PHE A 492 7.81 -35.68 25.18
N ASN A 493 7.56 -36.43 24.10
CA ASN A 493 7.75 -37.89 24.06
C ASN A 493 9.22 -38.31 24.26
N LYS A 494 10.17 -37.45 23.88
CA LYS A 494 11.61 -37.64 24.14
C LYS A 494 12.01 -37.24 25.57
N GLY A 495 11.06 -36.84 26.42
CA GLY A 495 11.26 -36.50 27.82
C GLY A 495 11.64 -35.03 28.07
N HIS A 496 11.80 -34.23 27.01
CA HIS A 496 12.14 -32.81 27.14
C HIS A 496 10.92 -31.97 27.53
N SER A 497 11.16 -30.74 27.96
CA SER A 497 10.12 -29.78 28.32
C SER A 497 10.35 -28.46 27.59
N ILE A 498 9.32 -27.60 27.58
CA ILE A 498 9.47 -26.19 27.24
C ILE A 498 9.17 -25.33 28.46
N GLU A 499 9.73 -24.13 28.48
CA GLU A 499 9.32 -23.03 29.33
C GLU A 499 9.11 -21.80 28.46
N PHE A 500 8.12 -20.98 28.80
CA PHE A 500 7.85 -19.76 28.05
C PHE A 500 8.47 -18.60 28.80
N ASN A 501 9.19 -17.74 28.08
CA ASN A 501 9.71 -16.54 28.70
C ASN A 501 8.56 -15.64 29.22
N PRO A 502 8.74 -15.02 30.41
CA PRO A 502 7.81 -14.01 30.88
C PRO A 502 7.74 -12.86 29.86
N LEU A 503 6.58 -12.23 29.76
CA LEU A 503 6.28 -11.22 28.73
C LEU A 503 7.21 -10.00 28.91
N GLU A 504 8.33 -9.93 28.19
CA GLU A 504 9.16 -8.72 28.13
C GLU A 504 8.65 -7.80 27.02
N TYR A 505 8.10 -6.64 27.42
CA TYR A 505 7.70 -5.48 26.63
C TYR A 505 7.20 -5.71 25.18
N TYR A 506 5.87 -5.64 25.04
CA TYR A 506 5.08 -5.18 23.89
C TYR A 506 5.74 -5.21 22.49
N THR A 507 5.74 -6.38 21.85
CA THR A 507 5.78 -6.46 20.39
C THR A 507 4.38 -6.80 19.86
N SER A 508 3.97 -6.09 18.81
CA SER A 508 2.62 -6.09 18.27
C SER A 508 2.32 -7.43 17.57
N ASN A 509 1.17 -8.03 17.91
CA ASN A 509 0.59 -9.29 17.43
C ASN A 509 1.27 -10.58 17.94
N PRO A 510 0.74 -11.21 19.01
CA PRO A 510 1.17 -12.55 19.40
C PRO A 510 0.92 -13.58 18.30
N SER A 511 1.86 -14.52 18.13
CA SER A 511 1.71 -15.65 17.22
C SER A 511 0.53 -16.52 17.64
N ILE A 512 -0.40 -16.81 16.72
CA ILE A 512 -1.56 -17.67 17.00
C ILE A 512 -1.08 -19.07 17.41
N VAL A 513 -1.38 -19.47 18.64
CA VAL A 513 -1.11 -20.82 19.16
C VAL A 513 -2.37 -21.66 19.00
N SER A 514 -2.25 -22.85 18.42
CA SER A 514 -3.42 -23.74 18.29
C SER A 514 -3.85 -24.28 19.67
N GLN A 515 -5.14 -24.51 19.84
CA GLN A 515 -5.69 -25.09 21.06
C GLN A 515 -5.10 -26.48 21.39
N LYS A 516 -4.82 -27.30 20.36
CA LYS A 516 -4.17 -28.61 20.54
C LYS A 516 -2.78 -28.46 21.17
N VAL A 517 -2.05 -27.40 20.82
CA VAL A 517 -0.76 -27.08 21.44
C VAL A 517 -0.94 -26.66 22.91
N VAL A 518 -1.95 -25.84 23.21
CA VAL A 518 -2.25 -25.44 24.60
C VAL A 518 -2.63 -26.65 25.46
N GLN A 519 -3.52 -27.52 24.96
CA GLN A 519 -3.91 -28.75 25.67
C GLN A 519 -2.71 -29.65 25.91
N LEU A 520 -1.87 -29.86 24.89
CA LEU A 520 -0.65 -30.64 25.02
C LEU A 520 0.32 -30.06 26.06
N CYS A 521 0.49 -28.74 26.07
CA CYS A 521 1.26 -28.04 27.10
C CYS A 521 0.66 -28.29 28.49
N LEU A 522 -0.66 -28.21 28.68
CA LEU A 522 -1.30 -28.43 29.98
C LEU A 522 -1.29 -29.91 30.44
N GLU A 523 -1.21 -30.85 29.51
CA GLU A 523 -1.06 -32.28 29.83
C GLU A 523 0.35 -32.58 30.37
N HIS A 524 1.38 -31.89 29.86
CA HIS A 524 2.78 -32.14 30.19
C HIS A 524 3.39 -31.13 31.15
N LEU A 525 2.80 -29.94 31.27
CA LEU A 525 3.21 -28.83 32.13
C LEU A 525 2.08 -28.51 33.11
N SER A 526 2.40 -28.10 34.34
CA SER A 526 1.39 -27.56 35.24
C SER A 526 0.84 -26.22 34.72
N ILE A 527 -0.41 -25.91 35.05
CA ILE A 527 -1.04 -24.64 34.65
C ILE A 527 -0.25 -23.41 35.12
N GLU A 528 0.44 -23.51 36.25
CA GLU A 528 1.33 -22.46 36.80
C GLU A 528 2.58 -22.22 35.93
N ARG A 529 2.97 -23.18 35.10
CA ARG A 529 4.13 -23.09 34.18
C ARG A 529 3.76 -22.66 32.77
N VAL A 530 2.47 -22.67 32.41
CA VAL A 530 1.99 -22.14 31.13
C VAL A 530 1.57 -20.69 31.37
N PRO A 531 2.28 -19.68 30.83
CA PRO A 531 1.89 -18.31 31.04
C PRO A 531 0.46 -18.07 30.55
N PRO A 532 -0.34 -17.29 31.29
CA PRO A 532 -1.74 -17.08 30.92
C PRO A 532 -1.92 -16.48 29.51
N TRP A 533 -0.94 -15.75 29.00
CA TRP A 533 -0.98 -15.20 27.65
C TRP A 533 -1.03 -16.28 26.56
N VAL A 534 -0.39 -17.44 26.75
CA VAL A 534 -0.38 -18.54 25.78
C VAL A 534 -1.80 -19.07 25.57
N ILE A 535 -2.57 -19.16 26.65
CA ILE A 535 -3.97 -19.60 26.64
C ILE A 535 -4.86 -18.50 26.04
N LEU A 536 -4.64 -17.24 26.40
CA LEU A 536 -5.40 -16.12 25.86
C LEU A 536 -5.26 -15.97 24.34
N VAL A 537 -4.06 -16.15 23.80
CA VAL A 537 -3.81 -16.05 22.36
C VAL A 537 -4.44 -17.20 21.57
N SER A 538 -4.67 -18.35 22.20
CA SER A 538 -5.31 -19.49 21.55
C SER A 538 -6.78 -19.25 21.17
N VAL A 539 -7.43 -18.27 21.81
CA VAL A 539 -8.78 -17.78 21.47
C VAL A 539 -8.86 -17.30 20.01
N ASN A 540 -7.74 -16.79 19.48
CA ASN A 540 -7.65 -16.24 18.13
C ASN A 540 -7.51 -17.34 17.06
N HIS A 541 -7.41 -18.61 17.44
CA HIS A 541 -7.29 -19.72 16.50
C HIS A 541 -8.67 -20.12 15.94
N PRO A 542 -8.81 -20.40 14.63
CA PRO A 542 -10.10 -20.77 14.01
C PRO A 542 -10.80 -21.99 14.63
N ASP A 543 -10.04 -22.89 15.26
CA ASP A 543 -10.56 -24.13 15.86
C ASP A 543 -11.16 -23.93 17.26
N PHE A 544 -11.12 -22.72 17.84
CA PHE A 544 -11.63 -22.46 19.19
C PHE A 544 -13.17 -22.48 19.22
N ASN A 545 -13.79 -23.58 19.66
CA ASN A 545 -15.27 -23.69 19.61
C ASN A 545 -15.94 -24.66 20.62
N ASP A 546 -15.24 -25.27 21.58
CA ASP A 546 -15.84 -26.29 22.45
C ASP A 546 -16.19 -25.82 23.88
N GLN A 547 -17.14 -26.51 24.53
CA GLN A 547 -17.52 -26.25 25.93
C GLN A 547 -16.36 -26.40 26.94
N GLY A 548 -15.38 -27.26 26.63
CA GLY A 548 -14.17 -27.42 27.45
C GLY A 548 -13.27 -26.18 27.45
N ASP A 549 -13.27 -25.41 26.36
CA ASP A 549 -12.34 -24.30 26.14
C ASP A 549 -12.72 -23.07 26.94
N TYR A 550 -14.02 -22.82 27.09
CA TYR A 550 -14.53 -21.74 27.93
C TYR A 550 -14.23 -21.99 29.42
N LYS A 551 -14.20 -23.25 29.86
CA LYS A 551 -13.83 -23.57 31.23
C LYS A 551 -12.34 -23.27 31.47
N LEU A 552 -11.48 -23.73 30.57
CA LEU A 552 -10.04 -23.44 30.62
C LEU A 552 -9.77 -21.92 30.60
N LEU A 553 -10.47 -21.18 29.75
CA LEU A 553 -10.37 -19.71 29.70
C LEU A 553 -10.78 -19.06 31.03
N LYS A 554 -11.89 -19.49 31.64
CA LYS A 554 -12.35 -18.95 32.94
C LYS A 554 -11.37 -19.25 34.07
N ASP A 555 -10.85 -20.47 34.11
CA ASP A 555 -9.85 -20.89 35.10
C ASP A 555 -8.57 -20.04 34.93
N THR A 556 -8.15 -19.79 33.69
CA THR A 556 -7.00 -18.94 33.36
C THR A 556 -7.21 -17.47 33.74
N LEU A 557 -8.36 -16.88 33.42
CA LEU A 557 -8.67 -15.49 33.78
C LEU A 557 -8.69 -15.27 35.30
N SER A 558 -9.10 -16.29 36.07
CA SER A 558 -9.05 -16.26 37.53
C SER A 558 -7.63 -16.21 38.09
N LEU A 559 -6.66 -16.80 37.38
CA LEU A 559 -5.22 -16.70 37.68
C LEU A 559 -4.66 -15.34 37.28
N ILE A 560 -5.07 -14.79 36.12
CA ILE A 560 -4.61 -13.49 35.61
C ILE A 560 -5.01 -12.35 36.54
N ASN A 561 -6.20 -12.39 37.13
CA ASN A 561 -6.68 -11.36 38.06
C ASN A 561 -5.80 -11.21 39.33
N GLN A 562 -4.81 -12.08 39.52
CA GLN A 562 -3.82 -11.99 40.60
C GLN A 562 -2.57 -11.18 40.22
N TYR A 563 -2.39 -10.84 38.94
CA TYR A 563 -1.28 -10.03 38.42
C TYR A 563 -1.63 -8.52 38.42
N PRO A 564 -0.62 -7.62 38.46
CA PRO A 564 -0.85 -6.18 38.37
C PRO A 564 -1.63 -5.78 37.10
N GLU A 565 -2.62 -4.91 37.22
CA GLU A 565 -3.53 -4.54 36.12
C GLU A 565 -2.82 -3.89 34.90
N GLU A 566 -1.62 -3.33 35.06
CA GLU A 566 -0.96 -2.55 34.00
C GLU A 566 -0.30 -3.42 32.92
N ASP A 567 0.16 -4.63 33.26
CA ASP A 567 0.97 -5.46 32.34
C ASP A 567 0.13 -6.33 31.37
N MET A 568 -1.17 -6.54 31.67
CA MET A 568 -2.04 -7.44 30.90
C MET A 568 -3.15 -6.71 30.12
N GLN A 569 -3.28 -5.40 30.28
CA GLN A 569 -4.35 -4.60 29.67
C GLN A 569 -4.34 -4.64 28.13
N GLU A 570 -3.17 -4.50 27.51
CA GLU A 570 -3.04 -4.48 26.04
C GLU A 570 -3.35 -5.85 25.44
N LEU A 571 -2.81 -6.93 26.02
CA LEU A 571 -3.09 -8.29 25.57
C LEU A 571 -4.58 -8.64 25.72
N GLN A 572 -5.20 -8.26 26.84
CA GLN A 572 -6.63 -8.47 27.03
C GLN A 572 -7.46 -7.69 26.00
N HIS A 573 -7.08 -6.45 25.69
CA HIS A 573 -7.73 -5.65 24.65
C HIS A 573 -7.60 -6.30 23.26
N ASP A 574 -6.42 -6.79 22.89
CA ASP A 574 -6.19 -7.47 21.61
C ASP A 574 -7.04 -8.75 21.47
N VAL A 575 -7.05 -9.58 22.50
CA VAL A 575 -7.84 -10.83 22.52
C VAL A 575 -9.34 -10.53 22.48
N LEU A 576 -9.80 -9.52 23.24
CA LEU A 576 -11.19 -9.10 23.21
C LEU A 576 -11.60 -8.50 21.85
N ASN A 577 -10.73 -7.72 21.20
CA ASN A 577 -10.99 -7.21 19.85
C ASN A 577 -11.14 -8.35 18.84
N GLU A 578 -10.25 -9.34 18.89
CA GLU A 578 -10.30 -10.48 17.98
C GLU A 578 -11.55 -11.36 18.24
N ALA A 579 -11.89 -11.61 19.50
CA ALA A 579 -13.15 -12.26 19.85
C ALA A 579 -14.39 -11.48 19.36
N CYS A 580 -14.36 -10.14 19.42
CA CYS A 580 -15.42 -9.30 18.85
C CYS A 580 -15.47 -9.38 17.33
N ARG A 581 -14.32 -9.49 16.66
CA ARG A 581 -14.22 -9.70 15.20
C ARG A 581 -14.84 -11.03 14.78
N MET A 582 -14.56 -12.10 15.52
CA MET A 582 -15.05 -13.45 15.27
C MET A 582 -16.49 -13.70 15.76
N GLY A 583 -17.06 -12.81 16.59
CA GLY A 583 -18.42 -12.95 17.13
C GLY A 583 -18.52 -13.91 18.33
N LEU A 584 -17.43 -14.14 19.07
CA LEU A 584 -17.36 -15.11 20.15
C LEU A 584 -17.93 -14.56 21.48
N VAL A 585 -19.26 -14.40 21.57
CA VAL A 585 -19.95 -13.77 22.73
C VAL A 585 -19.55 -14.40 24.07
N LYS A 586 -19.51 -15.73 24.13
CA LYS A 586 -19.14 -16.47 25.34
C LYS A 586 -17.70 -16.21 25.80
N VAL A 587 -16.78 -15.91 24.87
CA VAL A 587 -15.40 -15.54 25.23
C VAL A 587 -15.44 -14.19 25.95
N VAL A 588 -16.08 -13.19 25.34
CA VAL A 588 -16.18 -11.84 25.91
C VAL A 588 -16.90 -11.87 27.28
N GLU A 589 -17.94 -12.69 27.42
CA GLU A 589 -18.61 -12.93 28.71
C GLU A 589 -17.65 -13.44 29.81
N CYS A 590 -16.64 -14.24 29.47
CA CYS A 590 -15.68 -14.75 30.45
C CYS A 590 -14.81 -13.64 31.06
N PHE A 591 -14.57 -12.54 30.33
CA PHE A 591 -13.78 -11.41 30.81
C PHE A 591 -14.56 -10.49 31.77
N GLY A 592 -15.90 -10.65 31.88
CA GLY A 592 -16.73 -9.90 32.82
C GLY A 592 -16.57 -8.38 32.67
N ASP A 593 -16.27 -7.71 33.79
CA ASP A 593 -16.15 -6.25 33.86
C ASP A 593 -15.04 -5.65 32.97
N TRP A 594 -14.06 -6.45 32.55
CA TRP A 594 -13.04 -5.98 31.60
C TRP A 594 -13.62 -5.66 30.22
N ALA A 595 -14.67 -6.35 29.79
CA ALA A 595 -15.29 -6.12 28.48
C ALA A 595 -15.86 -4.69 28.37
N TRP A 596 -16.44 -4.14 29.45
CA TRP A 596 -16.97 -2.77 29.41
C TRP A 596 -15.87 -1.71 29.52
N LYS A 597 -14.74 -1.99 30.21
CA LYS A 597 -13.59 -1.06 30.28
C LYS A 597 -13.11 -0.66 28.88
N PHE A 598 -13.25 -1.54 27.88
CA PHE A 598 -12.96 -1.32 26.46
C PHE A 598 -14.20 -1.16 25.56
N GLY A 599 -15.37 -0.94 26.16
CA GLY A 599 -16.67 -1.13 25.52
C GLY A 599 -16.87 -0.37 24.20
N ASP A 600 -16.40 0.87 24.07
CA ASP A 600 -16.52 1.63 22.81
C ASP A 600 -15.66 1.05 21.67
N SER A 601 -14.43 0.63 21.95
CA SER A 601 -13.54 -0.01 20.97
C SER A 601 -14.07 -1.38 20.57
N LEU A 602 -14.51 -2.20 21.53
CA LEU A 602 -15.04 -3.53 21.26
C LEU A 602 -16.36 -3.44 20.49
N PHE A 603 -17.24 -2.50 20.86
CA PHE A 603 -18.50 -2.27 20.15
C PHE A 603 -18.24 -1.81 18.71
N ARG A 604 -17.26 -0.92 18.48
CA ARG A 604 -16.82 -0.58 17.11
C ARG A 604 -16.43 -1.83 16.33
N THR A 605 -15.56 -2.67 16.89
CA THR A 605 -15.06 -3.87 16.21
C THR A 605 -16.21 -4.82 15.87
N ALA A 606 -17.13 -5.08 16.80
CA ALA A 606 -18.31 -5.91 16.54
C ALA A 606 -19.17 -5.35 15.38
N MET A 607 -19.36 -4.04 15.33
CA MET A 607 -20.14 -3.36 14.28
C MET A 607 -19.43 -3.40 12.92
N GLU A 608 -18.12 -3.15 12.88
CA GLU A 608 -17.29 -3.22 11.67
C GLU A 608 -17.36 -4.59 10.99
N TYR A 609 -17.37 -5.65 11.79
CA TYR A 609 -17.41 -7.04 11.32
C TYR A 609 -18.81 -7.64 11.30
N LYS A 610 -19.86 -6.80 11.43
CA LYS A 610 -21.28 -7.20 11.32
C LYS A 610 -21.69 -8.30 12.30
N GLN A 611 -21.10 -8.30 13.50
CA GLN A 611 -21.41 -9.24 14.57
C GLN A 611 -22.55 -8.69 15.44
N THR A 612 -23.78 -8.68 14.93
CA THR A 612 -24.94 -8.03 15.58
C THR A 612 -25.21 -8.54 17.01
N GLN A 613 -25.12 -9.86 17.24
CA GLN A 613 -25.32 -10.42 18.59
C GLN A 613 -24.27 -9.93 19.60
N MET A 614 -23.01 -9.82 19.17
CA MET A 614 -21.93 -9.26 19.98
C MET A 614 -22.16 -7.77 20.26
N ALA A 615 -22.58 -7.02 19.24
CA ALA A 615 -22.91 -5.60 19.41
C ALA A 615 -24.06 -5.37 20.41
N LEU A 616 -25.09 -6.22 20.38
CA LEU A 616 -26.20 -6.16 21.34
C LEU A 616 -25.71 -6.44 22.77
N PHE A 617 -24.89 -7.49 22.95
CA PHE A 617 -24.29 -7.82 24.24
C PHE A 617 -23.45 -6.65 24.79
N LEU A 618 -22.55 -6.10 23.98
CA LEU A 618 -21.73 -4.95 24.36
C LEU A 618 -22.57 -3.68 24.59
N GLY A 619 -23.64 -3.48 23.82
CA GLY A 619 -24.56 -2.35 23.99
C GLY A 619 -25.31 -2.40 25.32
N GLN A 620 -25.70 -3.59 25.78
CA GLN A 620 -26.30 -3.78 27.10
C GLN A 620 -25.30 -3.48 28.23
N ALA A 621 -24.04 -3.92 28.07
CA ALA A 621 -22.97 -3.61 29.01
C ALA A 621 -22.71 -2.09 29.09
N ILE A 622 -22.57 -1.42 27.94
CA ILE A 622 -22.42 0.04 27.84
C ILE A 622 -23.57 0.76 28.54
N THR A 623 -24.80 0.31 28.32
CA THR A 623 -26.00 0.94 28.90
C THR A 623 -26.02 0.81 30.43
N THR A 624 -25.59 -0.34 30.95
CA THR A 624 -25.49 -0.60 32.39
C THR A 624 -24.45 0.31 33.06
N HIS A 625 -23.30 0.51 32.41
CA HIS A 625 -22.18 1.33 32.91
C HIS A 625 -22.17 2.77 32.37
N PHE A 626 -23.27 3.24 31.78
CA PHE A 626 -23.32 4.51 31.05
C PHE A 626 -22.83 5.72 31.86
N LYS A 627 -23.09 5.75 33.18
CA LYS A 627 -22.69 6.84 34.07
C LYS A 627 -21.20 6.86 34.42
N GLU A 628 -20.51 5.75 34.21
CA GLU A 628 -19.08 5.55 34.54
C GLU A 628 -18.16 5.83 33.34
N MET A 629 -18.74 5.97 32.14
CA MET A 629 -17.97 6.20 30.92
C MET A 629 -17.63 7.68 30.70
N ASP A 630 -16.44 7.93 30.17
CA ASP A 630 -16.02 9.26 29.71
C ASP A 630 -16.93 9.76 28.58
N THR A 631 -17.23 11.06 28.61
CA THR A 631 -18.13 11.70 27.63
C THR A 631 -17.60 11.58 26.21
N ASN A 632 -16.28 11.66 26.00
CA ASN A 632 -15.72 11.53 24.65
C ASN A 632 -15.91 10.12 24.08
N ARG A 633 -15.87 9.08 24.92
CA ARG A 633 -16.10 7.68 24.49
C ARG A 633 -17.56 7.45 24.13
N LEU A 634 -18.48 7.99 24.94
CA LEU A 634 -19.93 7.92 24.70
C LEU A 634 -20.33 8.58 23.37
N GLU A 635 -19.73 9.72 23.04
CA GLU A 635 -19.98 10.43 21.78
C GLU A 635 -19.60 9.62 20.52
N LEU A 636 -18.73 8.61 20.64
CA LEU A 636 -18.30 7.80 19.50
C LEU A 636 -19.22 6.62 19.20
N ILE A 637 -19.96 6.13 20.19
CA ILE A 637 -20.74 4.88 20.08
C ILE A 637 -21.78 4.98 18.96
N LEU A 638 -22.52 6.10 18.91
CA LEU A 638 -23.53 6.33 17.88
C LEU A 638 -22.91 6.46 16.48
N ASN A 639 -21.65 6.87 16.36
CA ASN A 639 -20.97 6.90 15.06
C ASN A 639 -20.77 5.49 14.47
N TYR A 640 -20.86 4.43 15.27
CA TYR A 640 -20.71 3.07 14.76
C TYR A 640 -22.00 2.52 14.12
N PHE A 641 -23.14 3.22 14.24
CA PHE A 641 -24.39 2.85 13.56
C PHE A 641 -24.30 2.96 12.03
N TYR A 642 -23.30 3.68 11.51
CA TYR A 642 -23.01 3.74 10.08
C TYR A 642 -22.49 2.42 9.49
N PHE A 643 -22.20 1.42 10.32
CA PHE A 643 -21.88 0.05 9.89
C PHE A 643 -23.11 -0.86 9.75
N ILE A 644 -24.30 -0.42 10.22
CA ILE A 644 -25.53 -1.21 10.17
C ILE A 644 -26.24 -1.01 8.84
N ASP A 645 -26.35 -2.07 8.06
CA ASP A 645 -27.08 -2.05 6.78
C ASP A 645 -28.57 -2.40 6.96
N ASP A 646 -28.92 -3.26 7.92
CA ASP A 646 -30.26 -3.78 8.16
C ASP A 646 -31.10 -2.87 9.10
N ASP A 647 -32.40 -2.72 8.80
CA ASP A 647 -33.30 -1.85 9.58
C ASP A 647 -33.68 -2.48 10.93
N GLN A 648 -33.82 -3.80 11.02
CA GLN A 648 -34.17 -4.50 12.25
C GLN A 648 -32.98 -4.47 13.23
N ASP A 649 -31.78 -4.73 12.75
CA ASP A 649 -30.56 -4.63 13.56
C ASP A 649 -30.36 -3.19 14.08
N PHE A 650 -30.64 -2.19 13.24
CA PHE A 650 -30.57 -0.79 13.64
C PHE A 650 -31.54 -0.49 14.78
N GLU A 651 -32.79 -0.92 14.66
CA GLU A 651 -33.82 -0.73 15.67
C GLU A 651 -33.47 -1.44 16.99
N MET A 652 -33.01 -2.69 16.93
CA MET A 652 -32.63 -3.45 18.12
C MET A 652 -31.48 -2.77 18.87
N ILE A 653 -30.43 -2.35 18.16
CA ILE A 653 -29.28 -1.69 18.78
C ILE A 653 -29.67 -0.28 19.27
N TRP A 654 -30.54 0.43 18.55
CA TRP A 654 -31.08 1.73 18.96
C TRP A 654 -31.81 1.66 20.30
N ASP A 655 -32.66 0.64 20.46
CA ASP A 655 -33.47 0.43 21.66
C ASP A 655 -32.60 -0.02 22.86
N VAL A 656 -31.52 -0.79 22.62
CA VAL A 656 -30.56 -1.14 23.68
C VAL A 656 -29.84 0.09 24.21
N LEU A 657 -29.43 1.02 23.34
CA LEU A 657 -28.63 2.20 23.70
C LEU A 657 -29.48 3.43 24.07
N GLN A 658 -30.66 3.23 24.65
CA GLN A 658 -31.61 4.30 25.00
C GLN A 658 -31.01 5.53 25.70
N PRO A 659 -30.08 5.42 26.68
CA PRO A 659 -29.47 6.60 27.31
C PRO A 659 -28.71 7.51 26.34
N LEU A 660 -28.16 6.94 25.26
CA LEU A 660 -27.48 7.67 24.20
C LEU A 660 -28.49 8.16 23.15
N THR A 661 -29.38 7.28 22.71
CA THR A 661 -30.28 7.53 21.57
C THR A 661 -31.43 8.47 21.89
N SER A 662 -31.77 8.68 23.17
CA SER A 662 -32.75 9.68 23.62
C SER A 662 -32.14 11.07 23.85
N ASN A 663 -30.82 11.18 23.97
CA ASN A 663 -30.13 12.44 24.23
C ASN A 663 -29.87 13.22 22.94
N SER A 664 -30.47 14.40 22.82
CA SER A 664 -30.37 15.25 21.62
C SER A 664 -28.95 15.69 21.29
N SER A 665 -28.06 15.83 22.28
CA SER A 665 -26.67 16.23 22.08
C SER A 665 -25.85 15.12 21.41
N TYR A 666 -25.98 13.88 21.91
CA TYR A 666 -25.28 12.73 21.33
C TYR A 666 -25.78 12.43 19.91
N VAL A 667 -27.10 12.49 19.71
CA VAL A 667 -27.71 12.30 18.38
C VAL A 667 -27.31 13.42 17.42
N SER A 668 -27.32 14.68 17.86
CA SER A 668 -26.87 15.82 17.04
C SER A 668 -25.43 15.62 16.58
N ARG A 669 -24.53 15.23 17.48
CA ARG A 669 -23.14 14.96 17.13
C ARG A 669 -23.02 13.80 16.13
N ALA A 670 -23.74 12.70 16.33
CA ALA A 670 -23.69 11.53 15.45
C ALA A 670 -24.20 11.80 14.02
N ILE A 671 -25.20 12.67 13.85
CA ILE A 671 -25.73 13.02 12.52
C ILE A 671 -24.96 14.16 11.85
N THR A 672 -24.26 15.01 12.60
CA THR A 672 -23.51 16.16 12.05
C THR A 672 -22.02 15.87 11.83
N TYR A 673 -21.45 14.90 12.55
CA TYR A 673 -20.08 14.43 12.42
C TYR A 673 -20.02 13.08 11.71
N SER A 674 -18.99 12.85 10.90
CA SER A 674 -18.74 11.53 10.31
C SER A 674 -17.25 11.25 10.17
N ARG A 675 -16.81 10.11 10.71
CA ARG A 675 -15.43 9.60 10.52
C ARG A 675 -15.26 8.79 9.22
N PHE A 676 -16.34 8.59 8.46
CA PHE A 676 -16.32 7.68 7.32
C PHE A 676 -15.90 8.39 6.03
N LYS A 677 -15.15 7.67 5.19
CA LYS A 677 -14.68 8.15 3.87
C LYS A 677 -15.84 8.53 2.94
N PHE A 678 -15.54 9.37 1.96
CA PHE A 678 -16.47 9.89 0.93
C PHE A 678 -17.23 8.82 0.13
N SER A 679 -16.71 7.60 0.02
CA SER A 679 -17.27 6.52 -0.81
C SER A 679 -18.59 5.91 -0.28
N LYS A 680 -19.02 6.21 0.95
CA LYS A 680 -20.25 5.64 1.56
C LYS A 680 -21.41 6.63 1.74
N ARG A 681 -21.45 7.73 0.97
CA ARG A 681 -22.43 8.83 1.16
C ARG A 681 -23.91 8.42 1.14
N SER A 682 -24.32 7.50 0.27
CA SER A 682 -25.70 6.99 0.24
C SER A 682 -26.06 6.20 1.50
N SER A 683 -25.11 5.42 2.02
CA SER A 683 -25.25 4.73 3.31
C SER A 683 -25.35 5.75 4.43
N LYS A 684 -24.48 6.78 4.42
CA LYS A 684 -24.50 7.85 5.42
C LYS A 684 -25.85 8.56 5.51
N THR A 685 -26.41 9.01 4.39
CA THR A 685 -27.71 9.70 4.42
C THR A 685 -28.82 8.78 4.90
N LYS A 686 -28.84 7.51 4.47
CA LYS A 686 -29.81 6.53 4.99
C LYS A 686 -29.69 6.35 6.50
N THR A 687 -28.47 6.26 7.02
CA THR A 687 -28.23 6.18 8.47
C THR A 687 -28.75 7.44 9.16
N ILE A 688 -28.45 8.65 8.66
CA ILE A 688 -28.98 9.91 9.22
C ILE A 688 -30.52 9.92 9.20
N ASP A 689 -31.13 9.47 8.10
CA ASP A 689 -32.59 9.37 7.97
C ASP A 689 -33.16 8.41 9.02
N ARG A 690 -32.48 7.28 9.29
CA ARG A 690 -32.84 6.35 10.38
C ARG A 690 -32.72 7.02 11.75
N PHE A 691 -31.61 7.71 12.04
CA PHE A 691 -31.46 8.47 13.29
C PHE A 691 -32.64 9.42 13.52
N ILE A 692 -32.98 10.23 12.52
CA ILE A 692 -34.07 11.20 12.62
C ILE A 692 -35.42 10.50 12.76
N LYS A 693 -35.67 9.44 11.98
CA LYS A 693 -36.91 8.64 12.05
C LYS A 693 -37.12 8.06 13.45
N HIS A 694 -36.12 7.38 14.00
CA HIS A 694 -36.23 6.73 15.32
C HIS A 694 -36.29 7.76 16.46
N TYR A 695 -35.49 8.84 16.39
CA TYR A 695 -35.58 9.92 17.37
C TYR A 695 -36.96 10.60 17.35
N THR A 696 -37.51 10.84 16.16
CA THR A 696 -38.86 11.40 15.99
C THR A 696 -39.94 10.49 16.55
N ARG A 697 -39.79 9.16 16.38
CA ARG A 697 -40.71 8.17 16.97
C ARG A 697 -40.76 8.33 18.49
N TYR A 698 -39.62 8.34 19.16
CA TYR A 698 -39.55 8.49 20.62
C TYR A 698 -40.01 9.88 21.08
N TYR A 699 -39.63 10.93 20.34
CA TYR A 699 -40.03 12.30 20.65
C TYR A 699 -41.55 12.51 20.57
N ASN A 700 -42.25 11.74 19.74
CA ASN A 700 -43.71 11.82 19.61
C ASN A 700 -44.45 10.79 20.49
N SER A 701 -43.74 10.08 21.36
CA SER A 701 -44.27 9.00 22.20
C SER A 701 -44.01 9.31 23.69
N PRO A 702 -44.55 8.53 24.66
CA PRO A 702 -44.36 8.77 26.10
C PRO A 702 -42.90 8.86 26.56
N GLU A 703 -42.00 8.24 25.79
CA GLU A 703 -40.54 8.27 25.93
C GLU A 703 -40.00 9.70 26.00
N LYS A 704 -40.63 10.66 25.31
CA LYS A 704 -40.24 12.07 25.36
C LYS A 704 -40.20 12.59 26.80
N ASP A 705 -41.26 12.35 27.56
CA ASP A 705 -41.39 12.83 28.94
C ASP A 705 -40.54 11.98 29.88
N GLN A 706 -40.49 10.67 29.64
CA GLN A 706 -39.68 9.73 30.42
C GLN A 706 -38.18 10.09 30.39
N PHE A 707 -37.65 10.40 29.21
CA PHE A 707 -36.23 10.68 29.00
C PHE A 707 -35.91 12.18 28.89
N LYS A 708 -36.91 13.05 29.07
CA LYS A 708 -36.79 14.52 28.95
C LYS A 708 -36.15 14.93 27.61
N MET A 709 -36.64 14.34 26.52
CA MET A 709 -36.08 14.57 25.18
C MET A 709 -36.31 16.02 24.73
N THR A 710 -35.34 16.57 24.00
CA THR A 710 -35.39 17.91 23.43
C THR A 710 -35.17 17.85 21.92
N PRO A 711 -35.60 18.84 21.12
CA PRO A 711 -35.25 18.87 19.70
C PRO A 711 -33.73 18.79 19.49
N ILE A 712 -33.32 18.12 18.41
CA ILE A 712 -31.92 17.98 18.00
C ILE A 712 -31.42 19.34 17.52
N ARG A 713 -30.59 19.99 18.33
CA ARG A 713 -30.04 21.32 18.01
C ARG A 713 -28.82 21.22 17.10
N ILE A 714 -28.84 21.97 16.00
CA ILE A 714 -27.71 22.14 15.09
C ILE A 714 -27.13 23.54 15.32
N THR A 715 -25.86 23.67 15.72
CA THR A 715 -25.27 24.98 16.12
C THR A 715 -23.88 25.19 15.52
N ASN A 716 -23.43 26.41 15.21
CA ASN A 716 -22.04 26.61 14.71
C ASN A 716 -20.93 26.49 15.78
N ARG A 717 -21.21 25.91 16.96
CA ARG A 717 -20.22 25.78 18.04
C ARG A 717 -19.27 24.60 17.82
N ASP A 718 -19.72 23.58 17.11
CA ASP A 718 -18.91 22.39 16.82
C ASP A 718 -18.00 22.65 15.61
N GLN A 719 -16.69 22.66 15.84
CA GLN A 719 -15.68 22.98 14.81
C GLN A 719 -15.46 21.86 13.77
N SER A 720 -16.28 20.80 13.78
CA SER A 720 -15.99 19.54 13.07
C SER A 720 -17.16 19.01 12.22
N PHE A 721 -18.00 19.87 11.65
CA PHE A 721 -19.08 19.39 10.81
C PHE A 721 -18.60 18.69 9.53
N ASP A 722 -19.23 17.57 9.19
CA ASP A 722 -19.16 17.03 7.82
C ASP A 722 -20.07 17.89 6.93
N PRO A 723 -19.52 18.65 5.96
CA PRO A 723 -20.33 19.52 5.11
C PRO A 723 -21.44 18.78 4.37
N PHE A 724 -21.21 17.50 4.03
CA PHE A 724 -22.20 16.68 3.35
C PHE A 724 -23.41 16.40 4.26
N ASN A 725 -23.16 16.07 5.53
CA ASN A 725 -24.22 15.81 6.48
C ASN A 725 -25.07 17.06 6.74
N ILE A 726 -24.42 18.22 6.93
CA ILE A 726 -25.14 19.49 7.11
C ILE A 726 -25.96 19.83 5.86
N HIS A 727 -25.44 19.60 4.66
CA HIS A 727 -26.19 19.84 3.42
C HIS A 727 -27.42 18.93 3.31
N HIS A 728 -27.29 17.66 3.69
CA HIS A 728 -28.41 16.73 3.74
C HIS A 728 -29.48 17.14 4.77
N LEU A 729 -29.05 17.49 5.99
CA LEU A 729 -29.93 17.93 7.08
C LEU A 729 -30.66 19.23 6.74
N TYR A 730 -29.94 20.24 6.24
CA TYR A 730 -30.51 21.54 5.90
C TYR A 730 -31.46 21.46 4.70
N THR A 731 -31.17 20.60 3.72
CA THR A 731 -32.02 20.46 2.53
C THR A 731 -33.29 19.66 2.81
N ASN A 732 -33.21 18.58 3.58
CA ASN A 732 -34.32 17.63 3.74
C ASN A 732 -35.09 17.78 5.07
N TYR A 733 -34.49 18.38 6.09
CA TYR A 733 -35.03 18.39 7.46
C TYR A 733 -35.07 19.76 8.13
N ARG A 734 -34.84 20.86 7.40
CA ARG A 734 -34.91 22.23 7.96
C ARG A 734 -36.26 22.55 8.60
N ASP A 735 -37.35 22.03 8.03
CA ASP A 735 -38.72 22.25 8.52
C ASP A 735 -39.21 21.10 9.43
N CYS A 736 -38.31 20.19 9.83
CA CYS A 736 -38.65 19.10 10.73
C CYS A 736 -38.77 19.63 12.17
N PRO A 737 -39.90 19.42 12.89
CA PRO A 737 -40.10 19.95 14.24
C PRO A 737 -39.16 19.36 15.30
N VAL A 738 -38.48 18.27 14.96
CA VAL A 738 -37.54 17.55 15.83
C VAL A 738 -36.10 18.00 15.60
N ILE A 739 -35.82 18.79 14.56
CA ILE A 739 -34.50 19.38 14.29
C ILE A 739 -34.59 20.91 14.41
N ASP A 740 -33.71 21.47 15.24
CA ASP A 740 -33.70 22.90 15.55
C ASP A 740 -32.45 23.57 14.96
N PHE A 741 -32.68 24.40 13.93
CA PHE A 741 -31.68 25.24 13.27
C PHE A 741 -31.68 26.70 13.76
N SER A 742 -32.42 27.04 14.82
CA SER A 742 -32.53 28.44 15.29
C SER A 742 -31.18 29.08 15.65
N ASP A 743 -30.25 28.28 16.17
CA ASP A 743 -28.89 28.69 16.53
C ASP A 743 -27.86 28.44 15.38
N PHE A 744 -28.30 27.99 14.21
CA PHE A 744 -27.44 27.74 13.04
C PHE A 744 -27.38 28.96 12.11
N ASN A 745 -26.23 29.63 12.13
CA ASN A 745 -25.85 30.67 11.21
C ASN A 745 -25.17 30.07 9.96
N VAL A 746 -25.89 30.13 8.84
CA VAL A 746 -25.44 29.65 7.52
C VAL A 746 -24.17 30.37 7.04
N ASP A 747 -24.08 31.69 7.25
CA ASP A 747 -22.92 32.49 6.83
C ASP A 747 -21.66 32.08 7.59
N LYS A 748 -21.79 31.85 8.91
CA LYS A 748 -20.69 31.35 9.75
C LYS A 748 -20.25 29.94 9.35
N TYR A 749 -21.19 29.08 8.93
CA TYR A 749 -20.87 27.75 8.43
C TYR A 749 -20.01 27.80 7.16
N TYR A 750 -20.33 28.67 6.20
CA TYR A 750 -19.51 28.85 5.00
C TYR A 750 -18.14 29.44 5.30
N ILE A 751 -18.03 30.36 6.26
CA ILE A 751 -16.74 30.88 6.73
C ILE A 751 -15.87 29.73 7.26
N GLN A 752 -16.43 28.89 8.13
CA GLN A 752 -15.72 27.78 8.76
C GLN A 752 -15.29 26.69 7.76
N ASN A 753 -16.04 26.53 6.66
CA ASN A 753 -15.78 25.51 5.64
C ASN A 753 -15.25 26.10 4.31
N ASN A 754 -14.80 27.35 4.33
CA ASN A 754 -14.34 28.04 3.11
C ASN A 754 -13.21 27.27 2.42
N GLU A 755 -12.30 26.66 3.19
CA GLU A 755 -11.19 25.86 2.67
C GLU A 755 -11.64 24.69 1.78
N LEU A 756 -12.84 24.16 2.03
CA LEU A 756 -13.38 23.01 1.30
C LEU A 756 -14.06 23.40 -0.02
N GLY A 757 -14.25 24.70 -0.29
CA GLY A 757 -14.94 25.16 -1.51
C GLY A 757 -16.38 24.65 -1.60
N VAL A 758 -17.09 24.68 -0.47
CA VAL A 758 -18.46 24.17 -0.34
C VAL A 758 -19.42 24.97 -1.22
N ILE A 759 -20.24 24.26 -1.99
CA ILE A 759 -21.29 24.85 -2.82
C ILE A 759 -22.39 25.41 -1.91
N PRO A 760 -22.78 26.69 -2.04
CA PRO A 760 -23.85 27.25 -1.23
C PRO A 760 -25.18 26.52 -1.40
N PHE A 761 -26.00 26.48 -0.35
CA PHE A 761 -27.34 25.90 -0.36
C PHE A 761 -28.14 26.64 -1.43
N ASN A 762 -28.80 25.90 -2.33
CA ASN A 762 -29.70 26.53 -3.27
C ASN A 762 -30.80 27.23 -2.46
N LYS A 763 -31.01 28.52 -2.73
CA LYS A 763 -32.18 29.26 -2.22
C LYS A 763 -33.47 28.68 -2.79
#